data_AF-A0A151FD07-F1
#
_entry.id   AF-A0A151FD07-F1
#
_cell.length_a   1.000
_cell.length_b   1.000
_cell.length_c   1.000
_cell.angle_alpha   90.00
_cell.angle_beta   90.00
_cell.angle_gamma   90.00
#
_symmetry.space_group_name_H-M   'P 1'
#
loop_
_entity.id
_entity.type
_entity.pdbx_description
1 polymer ?
#
loop_
_entity_poly.entity_id
_entity_poly.type
_entity_poly.pdbx_seq_one_letter_code
_entity_poly.pdbx_strand_id
1 'polypeptide(L)'
;MKEFESLCSKLRNARKEASDKSVIIISSGTCGRARGSVEVAEALKKAVAELGLETKVEVRITGCQNFCQVAPIVIIQPENIFYQNVEPIDAEEIITETVINKKTIDRLLYPDPNTGEGILHGENIPFFKKQLRILSGSNALVDSRKIEDYIGIGGYSALCKVLKTMRPEDIIDAVKASGLRGRGGAGFPTGIKWDIARKAKGDTKYVVCNADEGDPGAYMNRSLLEGNPHLILEGMLIGAYAIGATQGFIYIRHEYPLAIKNVSIALEQMKEWGLLGENILGTEFSFHIRAVTGAGAFVCGEETALMASIEGRKGEPRQRPPFPAQKGIWGKPTNINNVETWANIPHIINNGPEWFSKIGTEKSKGTKIFSLVGKINNTGLVEVPMGIRLKEIVYDIGGGIPKDKKFKAVQTGGPSGGCIPEELLDLPVDYERLKEVGSIMGSGGMVVMDEDTCMVDTARYFLEFLQDESCGKCTTCREGIERMLEIVTNICEGKGKEEDLQTLQDLGELVKDTSMCGLGQTAPNPLLSTLNYFYDEYVQHIRYKRCPAVVCKEIISSPCQHVCPIGTEAAVYISLIAQGRYDDAFTIIRKDNPLPSVCARVCSHPCESKCQSGKFGDPIAIRALKRFATDYAMKNGLKYPVKREASKKEKVAIIGSGPAGLTAGYYLGVKGYTVTIFESLPVIGGALATYIPEHRLPTAILNYDIENIKEAGVQFKVNTTVGKDITFQKLRDTYDAIFIAAGAHKSISLGIANEDAEGVIDALEFLRDTKLGKAVKIGARVGVIGGGNAAVDSARVALRLPECEEVTILYRRTRKEMPAFEEEAEACIEEQINMHFLTAPKRILTRNGKLTGVECLRMQLGEVDESGRRRPIPIEGSEFTVELDTLIIAISEKPDVSFLEGVEGIELTKWNTIVVDPETYTTGIEGVFAGGDVVTGPNVVIYAMGAGKVVAELLDKYLQGKPVAREYEVTRPSMYVKPVELTEEEVLEAERPEMSCRPVKERVCSFEEVDLGLSEEEAVKEARRCLRCDLETEEGRKQVELGAEVNT
;
A
#
# COMPACT_ATOMS: atom_id res chain seq x y z
N MET A 1 -36.85 -41.60 10.33
CA MET A 1 -36.04 -41.43 9.09
C MET A 1 -36.87 -41.23 7.82
N LYS A 2 -37.73 -42.18 7.42
CA LYS A 2 -38.56 -42.04 6.19
C LYS A 2 -39.41 -40.77 6.16
N GLU A 3 -39.96 -40.38 7.31
CA GLU A 3 -40.75 -39.15 7.46
C GLU A 3 -39.90 -37.89 7.25
N PHE A 4 -38.69 -37.84 7.82
CA PHE A 4 -37.75 -36.73 7.63
C PHE A 4 -37.36 -36.59 6.16
N GLU A 5 -37.08 -37.68 5.45
CA GLU A 5 -36.75 -37.61 4.02
C GLU A 5 -37.93 -37.15 3.15
N SER A 6 -39.15 -37.57 3.49
CA SER A 6 -40.37 -37.08 2.85
C SER A 6 -40.49 -35.57 3.04
N LEU A 7 -40.23 -35.07 4.25
CA LEU A 7 -40.23 -33.65 4.56
C LEU A 7 -39.12 -32.88 3.82
N CYS A 8 -37.90 -33.42 3.78
CA CYS A 8 -36.81 -32.84 2.99
C CYS A 8 -37.18 -32.76 1.50
N SER A 9 -37.79 -33.81 0.94
CA SER A 9 -38.22 -33.83 -0.46
C SER A 9 -39.29 -32.77 -0.71
N LYS A 10 -40.27 -32.63 0.20
CA LYS A 10 -41.30 -31.59 0.13
C LYS A 10 -40.69 -30.18 0.16
N LEU A 11 -39.76 -29.90 1.07
CA LEU A 11 -39.11 -28.57 1.15
C LEU A 11 -38.28 -28.25 -0.08
N ARG A 12 -37.54 -29.23 -0.63
CA ARG A 12 -36.80 -29.05 -1.89
C ARG A 12 -37.74 -28.78 -3.06
N ASN A 13 -38.86 -29.50 -3.14
CA ASN A 13 -39.86 -29.28 -4.19
C ASN A 13 -40.56 -27.93 -4.03
N ALA A 14 -40.96 -27.55 -2.81
CA ALA A 14 -41.55 -26.25 -2.52
C ALA A 14 -40.63 -25.09 -2.92
N ARG A 15 -39.32 -25.23 -2.69
CA ARG A 15 -38.32 -24.24 -3.11
C ARG A 15 -38.16 -24.17 -4.63
N LYS A 16 -38.30 -25.29 -5.35
CA LYS A 16 -38.33 -25.31 -6.82
C LYS A 16 -39.61 -24.71 -7.38
N GLU A 17 -40.75 -24.95 -6.73
CA GLU A 17 -42.08 -24.45 -7.12
C GLU A 17 -42.24 -22.95 -6.80
N ALA A 18 -41.52 -22.42 -5.82
CA ALA A 18 -41.48 -20.98 -5.48
C ALA A 18 -40.79 -20.07 -6.53
N SER A 19 -40.50 -20.60 -7.73
CA SER A 19 -39.77 -19.92 -8.82
C SER A 19 -40.45 -18.64 -9.33
N ASP A 20 -41.76 -18.48 -9.09
CA ASP A 20 -42.55 -17.35 -9.59
C ASP A 20 -42.48 -16.09 -8.69
N LYS A 21 -41.82 -16.16 -7.52
CA LYS A 21 -41.63 -15.02 -6.61
C LYS A 21 -40.27 -14.36 -6.82
N SER A 22 -40.25 -13.03 -6.84
CA SER A 22 -38.99 -12.28 -6.79
C SER A 22 -38.42 -12.36 -5.36
N VAL A 23 -37.16 -12.75 -5.21
CA VAL A 23 -36.50 -12.82 -3.90
C VAL A 23 -35.38 -11.79 -3.85
N ILE A 24 -35.48 -10.86 -2.90
CA ILE A 24 -34.47 -9.85 -2.61
C ILE A 24 -33.62 -10.35 -1.46
N ILE A 25 -32.41 -10.76 -1.75
CA ILE A 25 -31.44 -11.29 -0.79
C ILE A 25 -30.56 -10.16 -0.32
N ILE A 26 -30.44 -9.99 1.00
CA ILE A 26 -29.60 -8.96 1.62
C ILE A 26 -28.55 -9.65 2.47
N SER A 27 -27.27 -9.33 2.22
CA SER A 27 -26.14 -9.82 3.01
C SER A 27 -26.07 -9.07 4.34
N SER A 28 -26.37 -9.73 5.46
CA SER A 28 -26.42 -9.14 6.81
C SER A 28 -25.62 -9.94 7.84
N GLY A 29 -24.45 -10.46 7.43
CA GLY A 29 -23.40 -10.84 8.38
C GLY A 29 -22.80 -9.61 9.09
N THR A 30 -21.93 -9.81 10.08
CA THR A 30 -21.35 -8.71 10.89
C THR A 30 -20.79 -7.55 10.07
N CYS A 31 -20.12 -7.82 8.94
CA CYS A 31 -19.59 -6.79 8.04
C CYS A 31 -20.69 -5.95 7.36
N GLY A 32 -21.79 -6.57 6.92
CA GLY A 32 -22.91 -5.85 6.32
C GLY A 32 -23.69 -5.05 7.35
N ARG A 33 -23.84 -5.59 8.57
CA ARG A 33 -24.50 -4.88 9.69
C ARG A 33 -23.72 -3.65 10.11
N ALA A 34 -22.40 -3.72 10.14
CA ALA A 34 -21.54 -2.57 10.41
C ALA A 34 -21.68 -1.45 9.35
N ARG A 35 -22.20 -1.76 8.16
CA ARG A 35 -22.44 -0.83 7.06
C ARG A 35 -23.92 -0.54 6.79
N GLY A 36 -24.80 -0.79 7.75
CA GLY A 36 -26.21 -0.39 7.62
C GLY A 36 -27.13 -1.39 6.88
N SER A 37 -26.72 -2.66 6.70
CA SER A 37 -27.58 -3.64 5.99
C SER A 37 -28.91 -3.94 6.69
N VAL A 38 -29.04 -3.67 7.99
CA VAL A 38 -30.28 -3.92 8.75
C VAL A 38 -31.32 -2.88 8.36
N GLU A 39 -30.90 -1.62 8.29
CA GLU A 39 -31.65 -0.45 7.90
C GLU A 39 -32.11 -0.59 6.44
N VAL A 40 -31.23 -1.04 5.55
CA VAL A 40 -31.58 -1.39 4.16
C VAL A 40 -32.65 -2.48 4.10
N ALA A 41 -32.53 -3.53 4.91
CA ALA A 41 -33.51 -4.61 4.96
C ALA A 41 -34.88 -4.16 5.49
N GLU A 42 -34.90 -3.25 6.46
CA GLU A 42 -36.13 -2.65 6.97
C GLU A 42 -36.77 -1.73 5.92
N ALA A 43 -35.98 -0.92 5.23
CA ALA A 43 -36.45 -0.04 4.15
C ALA A 43 -37.04 -0.84 2.98
N LEU A 44 -36.39 -1.93 2.55
CA LEU A 44 -36.90 -2.81 1.49
C LEU A 44 -38.21 -3.51 1.89
N LYS A 45 -38.31 -4.00 3.13
CA LYS A 45 -39.56 -4.59 3.65
C LYS A 45 -40.69 -3.58 3.69
N LYS A 46 -40.40 -2.34 4.11
CA LYS A 46 -41.36 -1.26 4.15
C LYS A 46 -41.85 -0.91 2.74
N ALA A 47 -40.95 -0.74 1.78
CA ALA A 47 -41.29 -0.45 0.39
C ALA A 47 -42.16 -1.56 -0.24
N VAL A 48 -41.85 -2.84 0.03
CA VAL A 48 -42.66 -3.98 -0.43
C VAL A 48 -44.08 -3.93 0.16
N ALA A 49 -44.23 -3.56 1.43
CA ALA A 49 -45.53 -3.46 2.09
C ALA A 49 -46.36 -2.27 1.58
N GLU A 50 -45.74 -1.10 1.42
CA GLU A 50 -46.41 0.11 0.92
C GLU A 50 -46.92 -0.05 -0.52
N LEU A 51 -46.25 -0.88 -1.33
CA LEU A 51 -46.66 -1.21 -2.70
C LEU A 51 -47.57 -2.46 -2.79
N GLY A 52 -47.92 -3.09 -1.67
CA GLY A 52 -48.82 -4.26 -1.63
C GLY A 52 -48.27 -5.50 -2.33
N LEU A 53 -46.94 -5.70 -2.30
CA LEU A 53 -46.24 -6.77 -3.02
C LEU A 53 -45.83 -7.97 -2.16
N GLU A 54 -46.30 -8.07 -0.92
CA GLU A 54 -45.86 -9.07 0.07
C GLU A 54 -46.13 -10.52 -0.37
N THR A 55 -47.09 -10.73 -1.27
CA THR A 55 -47.39 -12.06 -1.83
C THR A 55 -46.47 -12.45 -2.99
N LYS A 56 -45.83 -11.48 -3.65
CA LYS A 56 -45.00 -11.64 -4.85
C LYS A 56 -43.50 -11.46 -4.61
N VAL A 57 -43.13 -10.70 -3.57
CA VAL A 57 -41.74 -10.34 -3.26
C VAL A 57 -41.38 -10.83 -1.85
N GLU A 58 -40.29 -11.57 -1.75
CA GLU A 58 -39.71 -11.99 -0.47
C GLU A 58 -38.41 -11.23 -0.20
N VAL A 59 -38.29 -10.58 0.95
CA VAL A 59 -37.02 -10.00 1.42
C VAL A 59 -36.35 -10.99 2.37
N ARG A 60 -35.24 -11.60 1.94
CA ARG A 60 -34.50 -12.62 2.68
C ARG A 60 -33.18 -12.05 3.21
N ILE A 61 -33.01 -12.13 4.52
CA ILE A 61 -31.79 -11.70 5.20
C ILE A 61 -30.87 -12.90 5.35
N THR A 62 -29.65 -12.80 4.82
CA THR A 62 -28.69 -13.90 4.75
C THR A 62 -27.35 -13.55 5.40
N GLY A 63 -26.45 -14.53 5.49
CA GLY A 63 -25.08 -14.33 5.99
C GLY A 63 -24.22 -13.46 5.09
N CYS A 64 -22.95 -13.32 5.46
CA CYS A 64 -21.95 -12.65 4.63
C CYS A 64 -21.77 -13.40 3.29
N GLN A 65 -21.74 -12.63 2.19
CA GLN A 65 -21.51 -13.12 0.83
C GLN A 65 -20.06 -12.86 0.34
N ASN A 66 -19.14 -12.69 1.30
CA ASN A 66 -17.69 -12.55 1.15
C ASN A 66 -17.16 -11.21 0.65
N PHE A 67 -17.85 -10.46 -0.21
CA PHE A 67 -17.31 -9.21 -0.77
C PHE A 67 -17.58 -8.00 0.16
N CYS A 68 -16.86 -7.96 1.29
CA CYS A 68 -17.09 -6.99 2.36
C CYS A 68 -16.89 -5.52 1.94
N GLN A 69 -15.97 -5.25 1.00
CA GLN A 69 -15.63 -3.90 0.55
C GLN A 69 -16.81 -3.12 -0.03
N VAL A 70 -17.80 -3.81 -0.59
CA VAL A 70 -18.92 -3.21 -1.33
C VAL A 70 -20.27 -3.48 -0.66
N ALA A 71 -20.24 -3.88 0.61
CA ALA A 71 -21.44 -4.06 1.41
C ALA A 71 -22.08 -2.70 1.80
N PRO A 72 -23.41 -2.62 1.97
CA PRO A 72 -24.41 -3.69 1.86
C PRO A 72 -24.63 -4.22 0.43
N ILE A 73 -24.70 -5.55 0.30
CA ILE A 73 -24.96 -6.24 -0.97
C ILE A 73 -26.43 -6.68 -1.04
N VAL A 74 -27.06 -6.40 -2.18
CA VAL A 74 -28.40 -6.89 -2.51
C VAL A 74 -28.34 -7.74 -3.78
N ILE A 75 -28.93 -8.94 -3.73
CA ILE A 75 -29.08 -9.82 -4.91
C ILE A 75 -30.57 -10.03 -5.18
N ILE A 76 -31.00 -9.81 -6.43
CA ILE A 76 -32.40 -9.97 -6.83
C ILE A 76 -32.52 -11.22 -7.72
N GLN A 77 -33.33 -12.17 -7.27
CA GLN A 77 -33.65 -13.41 -8.00
C GLN A 77 -35.04 -13.30 -8.66
N PRO A 78 -35.26 -13.99 -9.80
CA PRO A 78 -34.40 -15.00 -10.44
C PRO A 78 -33.26 -14.46 -11.34
N GLU A 79 -33.25 -13.17 -11.68
CA GLU A 79 -32.29 -12.60 -12.63
C GLU A 79 -30.84 -12.57 -12.11
N ASN A 80 -30.63 -12.79 -10.80
CA ASN A 80 -29.32 -12.70 -10.12
C ASN A 80 -28.62 -11.37 -10.37
N ILE A 81 -29.38 -10.28 -10.28
CA ILE A 81 -28.87 -8.90 -10.36
C ILE A 81 -28.12 -8.60 -9.07
N PHE A 82 -26.88 -8.14 -9.18
CA PHE A 82 -26.01 -7.79 -8.06
C PHE A 82 -25.94 -6.27 -7.89
N TYR A 83 -26.35 -5.78 -6.72
CA TYR A 83 -26.19 -4.38 -6.32
C TYR A 83 -25.24 -4.25 -5.14
N GLN A 84 -24.39 -3.23 -5.21
CA GLN A 84 -23.39 -2.87 -4.22
C GLN A 84 -23.67 -1.53 -3.55
N ASN A 85 -23.08 -1.32 -2.36
CA ASN A 85 -23.15 -0.08 -1.58
C ASN A 85 -24.58 0.45 -1.44
N VAL A 86 -25.54 -0.46 -1.27
CA VAL A 86 -26.95 -0.09 -1.21
C VAL A 86 -27.25 0.64 0.10
N GLU A 87 -27.91 1.78 0.01
CA GLU A 87 -28.35 2.60 1.12
C GLU A 87 -29.87 2.46 1.35
N PRO A 88 -30.39 2.80 2.55
CA PRO A 88 -31.82 2.72 2.82
C PRO A 88 -32.69 3.54 1.85
N ILE A 89 -32.15 4.64 1.31
CA ILE A 89 -32.85 5.51 0.35
C ILE A 89 -33.06 4.83 -1.02
N ASP A 90 -32.25 3.84 -1.35
CA ASP A 90 -32.33 3.12 -2.63
C ASP A 90 -33.49 2.11 -2.67
N ALA A 91 -34.07 1.78 -1.51
CA ALA A 91 -35.04 0.69 -1.38
C ALA A 91 -36.26 0.86 -2.29
N GLU A 92 -36.86 2.05 -2.32
CA GLU A 92 -38.04 2.32 -3.16
C GLU A 92 -37.70 2.21 -4.65
N GLU A 93 -36.56 2.76 -5.08
CA GLU A 93 -36.08 2.69 -6.46
C GLU A 93 -35.82 1.25 -6.90
N ILE A 94 -35.20 0.43 -6.03
CA ILE A 94 -34.95 -0.99 -6.30
C ILE A 94 -36.26 -1.75 -6.53
N ILE A 95 -37.29 -1.52 -5.70
CA ILE A 95 -38.58 -2.21 -5.88
C ILE A 95 -39.26 -1.74 -7.17
N THR A 96 -39.31 -0.44 -7.40
CA THR A 96 -40.02 0.15 -8.55
C THR A 96 -39.32 -0.13 -9.88
N GLU A 97 -38.04 0.20 -10.02
CA GLU A 97 -37.32 0.05 -11.28
C GLU A 97 -36.90 -1.40 -11.54
N THR A 98 -36.30 -2.07 -10.56
CA THR A 98 -35.73 -3.40 -10.80
C THR A 98 -36.75 -4.53 -10.63
N VAL A 99 -37.55 -4.53 -9.57
CA VAL A 99 -38.47 -5.63 -9.31
C VAL A 99 -39.73 -5.54 -10.18
N ILE A 100 -40.32 -4.35 -10.31
CA ILE A 100 -41.55 -4.12 -11.08
C ILE A 100 -41.23 -3.85 -12.57
N ASN A 101 -40.39 -2.84 -12.86
CA ASN A 101 -40.15 -2.39 -14.24
C ASN A 101 -39.07 -3.21 -14.98
N LYS A 102 -38.36 -4.12 -14.29
CA LYS A 102 -37.28 -4.95 -14.86
C LYS A 102 -36.15 -4.15 -15.49
N LYS A 103 -35.83 -2.98 -14.92
CA LYS A 103 -34.73 -2.11 -15.31
C LYS A 103 -33.62 -2.11 -14.26
N THR A 104 -32.39 -1.99 -14.71
CA THR A 104 -31.21 -1.91 -13.85
C THR A 104 -30.97 -0.49 -13.37
N ILE A 105 -30.38 -0.35 -12.19
CA ILE A 105 -29.97 0.93 -11.63
C ILE A 105 -28.44 1.00 -11.75
N ASP A 106 -27.95 1.67 -12.79
CA ASP A 106 -26.53 1.60 -13.18
C ASP A 106 -25.56 2.06 -12.10
N ARG A 107 -25.94 3.05 -11.29
CA ARG A 107 -25.12 3.52 -10.14
C ARG A 107 -24.91 2.47 -9.05
N LEU A 108 -25.80 1.47 -8.96
CA LEU A 108 -25.71 0.38 -7.97
C LEU A 108 -24.98 -0.84 -8.53
N LEU A 109 -24.69 -0.88 -9.83
CA LEU A 109 -23.90 -1.93 -10.45
C LEU A 109 -22.42 -1.80 -10.09
N TYR A 110 -21.70 -2.92 -10.14
CA TYR A 110 -20.24 -2.91 -9.97
C TYR A 110 -19.59 -2.41 -11.27
N PRO A 111 -18.82 -1.30 -11.28
CA PRO A 111 -18.16 -0.84 -12.49
C PRO A 111 -16.98 -1.76 -12.84
N ASP A 112 -16.92 -2.26 -14.07
CA ASP A 112 -15.77 -3.03 -14.56
C ASP A 112 -14.51 -2.14 -14.51
N PRO A 113 -13.41 -2.60 -13.88
CA PRO A 113 -12.22 -1.78 -13.72
C PRO A 113 -11.51 -1.43 -15.03
N ASN A 114 -11.81 -2.12 -16.14
CA ASN A 114 -11.22 -1.87 -17.45
C ASN A 114 -12.11 -1.01 -18.36
N THR A 115 -13.44 -1.19 -18.30
CA THR A 115 -14.38 -0.49 -19.20
C THR A 115 -15.21 0.60 -18.52
N GLY A 116 -15.35 0.56 -17.20
CA GLY A 116 -16.24 1.42 -16.43
C GLY A 116 -17.73 1.05 -16.53
N GLU A 117 -18.08 0.05 -17.34
CA GLU A 117 -19.47 -0.39 -17.51
C GLU A 117 -19.95 -1.20 -16.32
N GLY A 118 -21.24 -1.09 -15.97
CA GLY A 118 -21.84 -1.83 -14.86
C GLY A 118 -21.96 -3.33 -15.13
N ILE A 119 -21.39 -4.15 -14.25
CA ILE A 119 -21.51 -5.60 -14.27
C ILE A 119 -22.78 -6.04 -13.55
N LEU A 120 -23.69 -6.68 -14.28
CA LEU A 120 -25.00 -7.10 -13.77
C LEU A 120 -24.95 -8.30 -12.81
N HIS A 121 -24.17 -9.31 -13.16
CA HIS A 121 -24.15 -10.59 -12.46
C HIS A 121 -22.88 -10.74 -11.63
N GLY A 122 -23.04 -11.07 -10.36
CA GLY A 122 -21.93 -11.20 -9.41
C GLY A 122 -20.84 -12.18 -9.86
N GLU A 123 -21.19 -13.26 -10.57
CA GLU A 123 -20.22 -14.24 -11.09
C GLU A 123 -19.21 -13.66 -12.10
N ASN A 124 -19.57 -12.55 -12.77
CA ASN A 124 -18.72 -11.87 -13.74
C ASN A 124 -17.82 -10.81 -13.10
N ILE A 125 -18.08 -10.44 -11.84
CA ILE A 125 -17.26 -9.48 -11.10
C ILE A 125 -15.88 -10.12 -10.83
N PRO A 126 -14.76 -9.41 -11.11
CA PRO A 126 -13.40 -9.94 -10.95
C PRO A 126 -13.15 -10.61 -9.59
N PHE A 127 -13.69 -10.03 -8.51
CA PHE A 127 -13.59 -10.56 -7.14
C PHE A 127 -14.09 -12.01 -7.03
N PHE A 128 -15.18 -12.39 -7.70
CA PHE A 128 -15.76 -13.73 -7.59
C PHE A 128 -15.25 -14.70 -8.67
N LYS A 129 -14.80 -14.20 -9.82
CA LYS A 129 -14.52 -14.98 -11.03
C LYS A 129 -13.49 -16.11 -10.85
N LYS A 130 -12.47 -15.89 -10.01
CA LYS A 130 -11.41 -16.88 -9.71
C LYS A 130 -11.66 -17.70 -8.44
N GLN A 131 -12.78 -17.47 -7.75
CA GLN A 131 -13.11 -18.20 -6.52
C GLN A 131 -13.87 -19.49 -6.80
N LEU A 132 -13.62 -20.52 -5.98
CA LEU A 132 -14.38 -21.75 -5.95
C LEU A 132 -15.11 -21.84 -4.59
N ARG A 133 -16.27 -21.19 -4.51
CA ARG A 133 -17.03 -20.99 -3.25
C ARG A 133 -17.85 -22.21 -2.84
N ILE A 134 -17.20 -23.30 -2.43
CA ILE A 134 -17.85 -24.55 -2.01
C ILE A 134 -18.58 -24.34 -0.67
N LEU A 135 -17.91 -23.77 0.32
CA LEU A 135 -18.44 -23.65 1.68
C LEU A 135 -19.29 -22.40 1.84
N SER A 136 -18.77 -21.27 1.36
CA SER A 136 -19.37 -19.96 1.57
C SER A 136 -20.44 -19.59 0.53
N GLY A 137 -20.44 -20.25 -0.65
CA GLY A 137 -21.33 -19.90 -1.76
C GLY A 137 -22.81 -20.09 -1.46
N SER A 138 -23.15 -21.02 -0.56
CA SER A 138 -24.53 -21.28 -0.15
C SER A 138 -25.11 -20.23 0.81
N ASN A 139 -24.29 -19.36 1.40
CA ASN A 139 -24.74 -18.36 2.37
C ASN A 139 -25.82 -17.44 1.80
N ALA A 140 -25.71 -17.05 0.52
CA ALA A 140 -26.71 -16.20 -0.15
C ALA A 140 -28.09 -16.89 -0.29
N LEU A 141 -28.13 -18.22 -0.15
CA LEU A 141 -29.33 -19.03 -0.35
C LEU A 141 -30.01 -19.41 0.97
N VAL A 142 -29.43 -19.09 2.11
CA VAL A 142 -29.86 -19.58 3.43
C VAL A 142 -30.04 -18.42 4.41
N ASP A 143 -31.25 -18.26 4.94
CA ASP A 143 -31.42 -17.55 6.21
C ASP A 143 -30.85 -18.43 7.33
N SER A 144 -29.74 -17.98 7.91
CA SER A 144 -29.01 -18.63 9.01
C SER A 144 -29.86 -19.05 10.22
N ARG A 145 -31.08 -18.50 10.35
CA ARG A 145 -32.01 -18.76 11.46
C ARG A 145 -33.14 -19.72 11.09
N LYS A 146 -33.15 -20.28 9.87
CA LYS A 146 -34.19 -21.20 9.38
C LYS A 146 -33.58 -22.49 8.87
N ILE A 147 -33.82 -23.58 9.58
CA ILE A 147 -33.33 -24.92 9.19
C ILE A 147 -33.91 -25.39 7.84
N GLU A 148 -35.11 -24.94 7.50
CA GLU A 148 -35.81 -25.27 6.27
C GLU A 148 -35.06 -24.80 5.03
N ASP A 149 -34.41 -23.64 5.09
CA ASP A 149 -33.63 -23.09 3.98
C ASP A 149 -32.43 -23.99 3.67
N TYR A 150 -31.72 -24.44 4.72
CA TYR A 150 -30.59 -25.36 4.58
C TYR A 150 -31.04 -26.73 4.03
N ILE A 151 -32.15 -27.28 4.53
CA ILE A 151 -32.74 -28.52 3.99
C ILE A 151 -33.17 -28.34 2.53
N GLY A 152 -33.73 -27.17 2.19
CA GLY A 152 -34.21 -26.82 0.86
C GLY A 152 -33.12 -26.80 -0.21
N ILE A 153 -31.87 -26.51 0.16
CA ILE A 153 -30.71 -26.63 -0.75
C ILE A 153 -30.01 -27.99 -0.68
N GLY A 154 -30.57 -28.95 0.06
CA GLY A 154 -30.03 -30.32 0.17
C GLY A 154 -29.26 -30.62 1.45
N GLY A 155 -29.28 -29.74 2.44
CA GLY A 155 -28.72 -30.00 3.77
C GLY A 155 -29.28 -31.26 4.44
N TYR A 156 -28.48 -31.90 5.30
CA TYR A 156 -28.74 -33.19 5.96
C TYR A 156 -28.86 -34.41 5.04
N SER A 157 -28.67 -34.24 3.72
CA SER A 157 -28.63 -35.37 2.79
C SER A 157 -27.43 -36.29 3.02
N ALA A 158 -26.27 -35.73 3.41
CA ALA A 158 -25.08 -36.51 3.72
C ALA A 158 -25.29 -37.32 4.99
N LEU A 159 -25.91 -36.73 6.02
CA LEU A 159 -26.30 -37.44 7.24
C LEU A 159 -27.23 -38.63 6.94
N CYS A 160 -28.29 -38.42 6.15
CA CYS A 160 -29.21 -39.48 5.76
C CYS A 160 -28.51 -40.62 4.99
N LYS A 161 -27.59 -40.28 4.07
CA LYS A 161 -26.79 -41.25 3.33
C LYS A 161 -25.92 -42.08 4.28
N VAL A 162 -25.22 -41.42 5.19
CA VAL A 162 -24.33 -42.04 6.17
C VAL A 162 -25.08 -43.03 7.06
N LEU A 163 -26.17 -42.59 7.70
CA LEU A 163 -26.92 -43.44 8.64
C LEU A 163 -27.59 -44.65 7.99
N LYS A 164 -27.81 -44.63 6.67
CA LYS A 164 -28.45 -45.73 5.93
C LYS A 164 -27.48 -46.72 5.33
N THR A 165 -26.34 -46.23 4.83
CA THR A 165 -25.55 -46.99 3.84
C THR A 165 -24.08 -47.13 4.19
N MET A 166 -23.58 -46.42 5.20
CA MET A 166 -22.15 -46.38 5.51
C MET A 166 -21.90 -46.84 6.94
N ARG A 167 -20.86 -47.66 7.13
CA ARG A 167 -20.34 -47.95 8.47
C ARG A 167 -19.39 -46.83 8.91
N PRO A 168 -19.17 -46.64 10.23
CA PRO A 168 -18.22 -45.65 10.74
C PRO A 168 -16.84 -45.68 10.06
N GLU A 169 -16.32 -46.88 9.79
CA GLU A 169 -15.02 -47.08 9.15
C GLU A 169 -15.01 -46.63 7.69
N ASP A 170 -16.09 -46.84 6.95
CA ASP A 170 -16.23 -46.42 5.54
C ASP A 170 -16.19 -44.88 5.42
N ILE A 171 -16.72 -44.17 6.43
CA ILE A 171 -16.70 -42.70 6.51
C ILE A 171 -15.27 -42.20 6.75
N ILE A 172 -14.56 -42.81 7.72
CA ILE A 172 -13.18 -42.46 8.04
C ILE A 172 -12.29 -42.66 6.80
N ASP A 173 -12.47 -43.77 6.08
CA ASP A 173 -11.72 -44.07 4.87
C ASP A 173 -12.04 -43.12 3.72
N ALA A 174 -13.31 -42.70 3.56
CA ALA A 174 -13.66 -41.64 2.62
C ALA A 174 -12.97 -40.31 2.98
N VAL A 175 -12.96 -39.90 4.25
CA VAL A 175 -12.26 -38.67 4.68
C VAL A 175 -10.75 -38.80 4.47
N LYS A 176 -10.13 -39.96 4.73
CA LYS A 176 -8.72 -40.20 4.41
C LYS A 176 -8.45 -40.09 2.91
N ALA A 177 -9.25 -40.75 2.08
CA ALA A 177 -9.12 -40.75 0.62
C ALA A 177 -9.32 -39.35 0.00
N SER A 178 -10.13 -38.49 0.63
CA SER A 178 -10.29 -37.11 0.19
C SER A 178 -9.00 -36.28 0.32
N GLY A 179 -8.09 -36.67 1.23
CA GLY A 179 -6.90 -35.88 1.55
C GLY A 179 -7.20 -34.62 2.37
N LEU A 180 -8.38 -34.49 2.99
CA LEU A 180 -8.72 -33.35 3.83
C LEU A 180 -7.71 -33.19 4.99
N ARG A 181 -7.16 -31.99 5.10
CA ARG A 181 -6.27 -31.55 6.17
C ARG A 181 -6.99 -30.53 7.05
N GLY A 182 -6.67 -30.52 8.33
CA GLY A 182 -7.25 -29.60 9.30
C GLY A 182 -7.02 -28.14 8.92
N ARG A 183 -8.11 -27.37 8.85
CA ARG A 183 -8.13 -25.99 8.34
C ARG A 183 -7.78 -24.90 9.35
N GLY A 184 -7.59 -25.26 10.62
CA GLY A 184 -7.14 -24.34 11.68
C GLY A 184 -5.63 -24.06 11.69
N GLY A 185 -4.92 -24.17 10.57
CA GLY A 185 -3.49 -23.83 10.47
C GLY A 185 -2.52 -25.01 10.32
N ALA A 186 -2.47 -25.95 11.27
CA ALA A 186 -1.43 -26.99 11.28
C ALA A 186 -1.51 -28.00 10.12
N GLY A 187 -2.65 -28.12 9.45
CA GLY A 187 -2.81 -29.01 8.29
C GLY A 187 -2.66 -30.50 8.61
N PHE A 188 -2.99 -30.97 9.82
CA PHE A 188 -2.92 -32.41 10.12
C PHE A 188 -4.00 -33.20 9.36
N PRO A 189 -3.72 -34.39 8.79
CA PRO A 189 -4.72 -35.17 8.05
C PRO A 189 -5.93 -35.57 8.90
N THR A 190 -7.13 -35.09 8.52
CA THR A 190 -8.34 -35.21 9.34
C THR A 190 -8.77 -36.66 9.52
N GLY A 191 -8.76 -37.45 8.43
CA GLY A 191 -9.16 -38.87 8.48
C GLY A 191 -8.24 -39.72 9.37
N ILE A 192 -6.95 -39.39 9.45
CA ILE A 192 -6.02 -40.05 10.38
C ILE A 192 -6.36 -39.67 11.83
N LYS A 193 -6.65 -38.39 12.10
CA LYS A 193 -7.06 -37.92 13.44
C LYS A 193 -8.32 -38.65 13.92
N TRP A 194 -9.30 -38.84 13.02
CA TRP A 194 -10.54 -39.56 13.31
C TRP A 194 -10.30 -41.05 13.59
N ASP A 195 -9.46 -41.70 12.80
CA ASP A 195 -9.09 -43.11 13.00
C ASP A 195 -8.42 -43.36 14.36
N ILE A 196 -7.52 -42.45 14.78
CA ILE A 196 -6.88 -42.52 16.11
C ILE A 196 -7.94 -42.44 17.22
N ALA A 197 -8.87 -41.49 17.14
CA ALA A 197 -9.93 -41.33 18.14
C ALA A 197 -10.91 -42.51 18.16
N ARG A 198 -11.23 -43.06 16.99
CA ARG A 198 -12.08 -44.26 16.85
C ARG A 198 -11.43 -45.50 17.45
N LYS A 199 -10.12 -45.70 17.25
CA LYS A 199 -9.36 -46.84 17.79
C LYS A 199 -8.97 -46.69 19.27
N ALA A 200 -8.98 -45.48 19.81
CA ALA A 200 -8.66 -45.24 21.21
C ALA A 200 -9.64 -45.97 22.16
N LYS A 201 -9.09 -46.59 23.22
CA LYS A 201 -9.85 -47.34 24.23
C LYS A 201 -10.69 -46.39 25.10
N GLY A 202 -11.94 -46.74 25.33
CA GLY A 202 -12.87 -46.03 26.21
C GLY A 202 -14.27 -45.93 25.62
N ASP A 203 -15.28 -46.07 26.48
CA ASP A 203 -16.70 -46.10 26.07
C ASP A 203 -17.26 -44.69 25.80
N THR A 204 -16.64 -43.66 26.36
CA THR A 204 -17.01 -42.26 26.17
C THR A 204 -15.99 -41.55 25.31
N LYS A 205 -16.46 -40.87 24.26
CA LYS A 205 -15.65 -40.07 23.33
C LYS A 205 -16.33 -38.75 23.05
N TYR A 206 -15.52 -37.74 22.74
CA TYR A 206 -15.98 -36.39 22.45
C TYR A 206 -15.55 -35.92 21.07
N VAL A 207 -16.38 -35.10 20.44
CA VAL A 207 -15.99 -34.29 19.27
C VAL A 207 -16.13 -32.80 19.59
N VAL A 208 -15.23 -31.99 19.06
CA VAL A 208 -15.19 -30.55 19.33
C VAL A 208 -15.04 -29.79 18.02
N CYS A 209 -15.88 -28.78 17.85
CA CYS A 209 -15.70 -27.73 16.88
C CYS A 209 -14.99 -26.55 17.55
N ASN A 210 -13.75 -26.30 17.13
CA ASN A 210 -12.97 -25.13 17.53
C ASN A 210 -13.34 -23.95 16.63
N ALA A 211 -14.07 -23.00 17.19
CA ALA A 211 -14.43 -21.72 16.59
C ALA A 211 -13.81 -20.52 17.33
N ASP A 212 -12.66 -20.74 17.97
CA ASP A 212 -11.85 -19.69 18.59
C ASP A 212 -10.91 -19.07 17.55
N GLU A 213 -11.49 -18.34 16.60
CA GLU A 213 -10.76 -17.63 15.53
C GLU A 213 -10.16 -16.34 16.08
N GLY A 214 -9.06 -16.48 16.82
CA GLY A 214 -8.38 -15.39 17.52
C GLY A 214 -7.54 -14.46 16.62
N ASP A 215 -7.14 -14.91 15.44
CA ASP A 215 -6.18 -14.20 14.58
C ASP A 215 -6.71 -12.82 14.15
N PRO A 216 -5.96 -11.72 14.37
CA PRO A 216 -6.33 -10.41 13.86
C PRO A 216 -6.54 -10.44 12.35
N GLY A 217 -7.63 -9.82 11.90
CA GLY A 217 -8.01 -9.81 10.48
C GLY A 217 -8.64 -11.11 9.96
N ALA A 218 -8.69 -12.20 10.74
CA ALA A 218 -9.37 -13.44 10.34
C ALA A 218 -10.85 -13.44 10.78
N TYR A 219 -11.74 -13.83 9.88
CA TYR A 219 -13.19 -13.92 10.16
C TYR A 219 -13.92 -14.94 9.26
N MET A 220 -13.21 -15.95 8.75
CA MET A 220 -13.80 -16.98 7.88
C MET A 220 -14.71 -17.92 8.66
N ASN A 221 -14.30 -18.37 9.85
CA ASN A 221 -15.11 -19.21 10.71
C ASN A 221 -16.33 -18.43 11.22
N ARG A 222 -16.15 -17.15 11.55
CA ARG A 222 -17.26 -16.24 11.87
C ARG A 222 -18.30 -16.23 10.76
N SER A 223 -17.87 -15.98 9.52
CA SER A 223 -18.79 -15.87 8.38
C SER A 223 -19.58 -17.15 8.13
N LEU A 224 -18.95 -18.33 8.27
CA LEU A 224 -19.64 -19.62 8.15
C LEU A 224 -20.66 -19.87 9.27
N LEU A 225 -20.31 -19.57 10.53
CA LEU A 225 -21.22 -19.75 11.67
C LEU A 225 -22.37 -18.75 11.67
N GLU A 226 -22.12 -17.51 11.25
CA GLU A 226 -23.16 -16.50 11.10
C GLU A 226 -24.08 -16.80 9.91
N GLY A 227 -23.54 -17.32 8.79
CA GLY A 227 -24.30 -17.52 7.56
C GLY A 227 -24.99 -18.87 7.44
N ASN A 228 -24.33 -19.96 7.81
CA ASN A 228 -24.86 -21.32 7.64
C ASN A 228 -24.39 -22.27 8.76
N PRO A 229 -24.86 -22.09 10.01
CA PRO A 229 -24.42 -22.90 11.14
C PRO A 229 -24.75 -24.39 10.97
N HIS A 230 -25.83 -24.74 10.26
CA HIS A 230 -26.24 -26.12 10.06
C HIS A 230 -25.24 -26.94 9.22
N LEU A 231 -24.52 -26.32 8.28
CA LEU A 231 -23.46 -26.98 7.51
C LEU A 231 -22.35 -27.53 8.42
N ILE A 232 -21.97 -26.76 9.44
CA ILE A 232 -20.95 -27.15 10.42
C ILE A 232 -21.51 -28.26 11.33
N LEU A 233 -22.73 -28.08 11.82
CA LEU A 233 -23.36 -29.01 12.77
C LEU A 233 -23.67 -30.37 12.13
N GLU A 234 -24.04 -30.41 10.84
CA GLU A 234 -24.16 -31.66 10.07
C GLU A 234 -22.80 -32.38 9.98
N GLY A 235 -21.72 -31.65 9.70
CA GLY A 235 -20.37 -32.21 9.70
C GLY A 235 -19.97 -32.81 11.05
N MET A 236 -20.29 -32.13 12.15
CA MET A 236 -20.07 -32.64 13.50
C MET A 236 -20.86 -33.92 13.78
N LEU A 237 -22.13 -33.99 13.36
CA LEU A 237 -22.96 -35.20 13.50
C LEU A 237 -22.37 -36.40 12.77
N ILE A 238 -21.95 -36.21 11.52
CA ILE A 238 -21.33 -37.26 10.70
C ILE A 238 -20.03 -37.75 11.36
N GLY A 239 -19.19 -36.83 11.84
CA GLY A 239 -17.96 -37.19 12.54
C GLY A 239 -18.19 -37.87 13.87
N ALA A 240 -19.19 -37.45 14.64
CA ALA A 240 -19.57 -38.10 15.89
C ALA A 240 -19.99 -39.55 15.66
N TYR A 241 -20.81 -39.81 14.62
CA TYR A 241 -21.17 -41.16 14.22
C TYR A 241 -19.95 -41.98 13.80
N ALA A 242 -19.06 -41.41 12.98
CA ALA A 242 -17.84 -42.09 12.52
C ALA A 242 -16.86 -42.43 13.66
N ILE A 243 -16.72 -41.56 14.66
CA ILE A 243 -15.81 -41.74 15.80
C ILE A 243 -16.43 -42.62 16.90
N GLY A 244 -17.76 -42.66 16.97
CA GLY A 244 -18.52 -43.26 18.08
C GLY A 244 -18.57 -42.35 19.30
N ALA A 245 -18.74 -41.04 19.09
CA ALA A 245 -18.93 -40.05 20.15
C ALA A 245 -20.43 -39.81 20.39
N THR A 246 -20.83 -39.73 21.65
CA THR A 246 -22.22 -39.44 22.07
C THR A 246 -22.41 -38.01 22.55
N GLN A 247 -21.32 -37.27 22.72
CA GLN A 247 -21.34 -35.89 23.17
C GLN A 247 -20.29 -35.05 22.43
N GLY A 248 -20.64 -33.81 22.14
CA GLY A 248 -19.75 -32.86 21.50
C GLY A 248 -19.89 -31.44 22.03
N PHE A 249 -18.90 -30.62 21.67
CA PHE A 249 -18.82 -29.23 22.08
C PHE A 249 -18.58 -28.34 20.87
N ILE A 250 -19.21 -27.18 20.83
CA ILE A 250 -18.81 -26.09 19.93
C ILE A 250 -18.29 -24.95 20.80
N TYR A 251 -17.00 -24.68 20.67
CA TYR A 251 -16.33 -23.63 21.45
C TYR A 251 -16.26 -22.37 20.59
N ILE A 252 -17.03 -21.34 20.95
CA ILE A 252 -17.15 -20.09 20.20
C ILE A 252 -16.57 -18.96 21.04
N ARG A 253 -15.69 -18.15 20.45
CA ARG A 253 -15.13 -16.99 21.14
C ARG A 253 -16.22 -15.98 21.55
N HIS A 254 -15.99 -15.29 22.67
CA HIS A 254 -16.97 -14.33 23.21
C HIS A 254 -17.26 -13.18 22.25
N GLU A 255 -16.26 -12.79 21.45
CA GLU A 255 -16.32 -11.65 20.53
C GLU A 255 -17.24 -11.90 19.31
N TYR A 256 -17.82 -13.10 19.15
CA TYR A 256 -18.74 -13.44 18.06
C TYR A 256 -20.20 -13.60 18.55
N PRO A 257 -20.86 -12.54 19.05
CA PRO A 257 -22.21 -12.63 19.61
C PRO A 257 -23.25 -13.09 18.59
N LEU A 258 -23.12 -12.69 17.32
CA LEU A 258 -24.04 -13.11 16.27
C LEU A 258 -23.91 -14.61 15.94
N ALA A 259 -22.69 -15.13 15.88
CA ALA A 259 -22.45 -16.56 15.69
C ALA A 259 -23.01 -17.38 16.86
N ILE A 260 -22.79 -16.95 18.11
CA ILE A 260 -23.35 -17.61 19.31
C ILE A 260 -24.87 -17.68 19.22
N LYS A 261 -25.52 -16.57 18.83
CA LYS A 261 -26.97 -16.49 18.67
C LYS A 261 -27.47 -17.46 17.60
N ASN A 262 -26.89 -17.43 16.40
CA ASN A 262 -27.33 -18.25 15.27
C ASN A 262 -27.09 -19.75 15.54
N VAL A 263 -25.95 -20.12 16.13
CA VAL A 263 -25.68 -21.51 16.53
C VAL A 263 -26.66 -22.00 17.60
N SER A 264 -27.01 -21.16 18.58
CA SER A 264 -27.98 -21.53 19.62
C SER A 264 -29.35 -21.85 19.01
N ILE A 265 -29.83 -20.99 18.10
CA ILE A 265 -31.07 -21.21 17.35
C ILE A 265 -30.98 -22.52 16.54
N ALA A 266 -29.88 -22.73 15.83
CA ALA A 266 -29.68 -23.93 15.02
C ALA A 266 -29.69 -25.22 15.88
N LEU A 267 -29.10 -25.20 17.07
CA LEU A 267 -29.10 -26.33 18.00
C LEU A 267 -30.50 -26.64 18.56
N GLU A 268 -31.31 -25.61 18.82
CA GLU A 268 -32.71 -25.77 19.23
C GLU A 268 -33.53 -26.40 18.09
N GLN A 269 -33.42 -25.87 16.88
CA GLN A 269 -34.08 -26.42 15.69
C GLN A 269 -33.67 -27.88 15.42
N MET A 270 -32.39 -28.22 15.56
CA MET A 270 -31.95 -29.62 15.39
C MET A 270 -32.59 -30.57 16.41
N LYS A 271 -32.83 -30.14 17.65
CA LYS A 271 -33.54 -30.95 18.64
C LYS A 271 -35.00 -31.15 18.26
N GLU A 272 -35.68 -30.07 17.88
CA GLU A 272 -37.09 -30.10 17.45
C GLU A 272 -37.32 -31.03 16.25
N TRP A 273 -36.35 -31.06 15.32
CA TRP A 273 -36.40 -31.89 14.12
C TRP A 273 -35.87 -33.32 14.31
N GLY A 274 -35.49 -33.71 15.53
CA GLY A 274 -34.98 -35.05 15.83
C GLY A 274 -33.62 -35.37 15.19
N LEU A 275 -32.84 -34.32 14.90
CA LEU A 275 -31.47 -34.39 14.34
C LEU A 275 -30.39 -34.33 15.44
N LEU A 276 -30.77 -34.02 16.67
CA LEU A 276 -29.89 -33.99 17.83
C LEU A 276 -30.64 -34.55 19.05
N GLY A 277 -29.93 -35.26 19.93
CA GLY A 277 -30.50 -35.90 21.11
C GLY A 277 -30.44 -37.43 21.04
N GLU A 278 -31.46 -38.09 21.58
CA GLU A 278 -31.54 -39.56 21.61
C GLU A 278 -32.16 -40.14 20.35
N ASN A 279 -31.66 -41.30 19.91
CA ASN A 279 -32.19 -42.07 18.79
C ASN A 279 -32.42 -41.23 17.52
N ILE A 280 -31.38 -40.52 17.07
CA ILE A 280 -31.44 -39.55 15.97
C ILE A 280 -32.08 -40.19 14.74
N LEU A 281 -33.13 -39.54 14.22
CA LEU A 281 -33.96 -40.03 13.11
C LEU A 281 -34.53 -41.45 13.28
N GLY A 282 -34.63 -41.95 14.51
CA GLY A 282 -35.10 -43.31 14.84
C GLY A 282 -34.03 -44.40 14.67
N THR A 283 -32.75 -44.03 14.68
CA THR A 283 -31.61 -44.98 14.71
C THR A 283 -31.14 -45.24 16.14
N GLU A 284 -30.20 -46.15 16.36
CA GLU A 284 -29.55 -46.36 17.66
C GLU A 284 -28.50 -45.28 18.01
N PHE A 285 -28.24 -44.35 17.08
CA PHE A 285 -27.24 -43.31 17.29
C PHE A 285 -27.83 -42.13 18.08
N SER A 286 -27.20 -41.79 19.19
CA SER A 286 -27.52 -40.62 20.02
C SER A 286 -26.33 -39.66 20.07
N PHE A 287 -26.60 -38.37 19.98
CA PHE A 287 -25.57 -37.33 20.04
C PHE A 287 -26.09 -36.02 20.61
N HIS A 288 -25.34 -35.45 21.56
CA HIS A 288 -25.66 -34.18 22.21
C HIS A 288 -24.55 -33.15 21.98
N ILE A 289 -24.91 -31.92 21.61
CA ILE A 289 -23.94 -30.82 21.47
C ILE A 289 -24.19 -29.76 22.54
N ARG A 290 -23.13 -29.30 23.18
CA ARG A 290 -23.14 -28.12 24.06
C ARG A 290 -22.34 -26.98 23.44
N ALA A 291 -22.96 -25.80 23.33
CA ALA A 291 -22.23 -24.57 23.03
C ALA A 291 -21.48 -24.10 24.28
N VAL A 292 -20.20 -23.75 24.10
CA VAL A 292 -19.32 -23.20 25.13
C VAL A 292 -18.82 -21.86 24.61
N THR A 293 -19.06 -20.80 25.38
CA THR A 293 -18.54 -19.47 25.08
C THR A 293 -17.16 -19.33 25.70
N GLY A 294 -16.18 -18.89 24.92
CA GLY A 294 -14.85 -18.54 25.41
C GLY A 294 -14.84 -17.31 26.31
N ALA A 295 -13.67 -16.97 26.85
CA ALA A 295 -13.48 -15.87 27.79
C ALA A 295 -12.43 -14.84 27.32
N GLY A 296 -12.24 -14.72 25.99
CA GLY A 296 -11.39 -13.70 25.37
C GLY A 296 -9.88 -13.96 25.44
N ALA A 297 -9.44 -15.22 25.42
CA ALA A 297 -8.02 -15.59 25.44
C ALA A 297 -7.61 -16.28 24.14
N PHE A 298 -6.72 -15.67 23.34
CA PHE A 298 -6.30 -16.20 22.03
C PHE A 298 -5.68 -17.60 22.13
N VAL A 299 -4.92 -17.86 23.21
CA VAL A 299 -4.28 -19.16 23.42
C VAL A 299 -5.28 -20.31 23.52
N CYS A 300 -6.56 -20.06 23.82
CA CYS A 300 -7.62 -21.06 23.81
C CYS A 300 -7.95 -21.59 22.41
N GLY A 301 -7.40 -21.00 21.33
CA GLY A 301 -7.42 -21.59 20.00
C GLY A 301 -6.52 -22.83 19.89
N GLU A 302 -5.54 -22.99 20.78
CA GLU A 302 -4.69 -24.18 20.88
C GLU A 302 -5.50 -25.36 21.46
N GLU A 303 -5.37 -26.54 20.85
CA GLU A 303 -6.29 -27.67 21.09
C GLU A 303 -6.33 -28.12 22.57
N THR A 304 -5.22 -28.08 23.30
CA THR A 304 -5.17 -28.52 24.71
C THR A 304 -5.57 -27.40 25.69
N ALA A 305 -5.30 -26.14 25.35
CA ALA A 305 -5.80 -24.98 26.08
C ALA A 305 -7.33 -24.88 25.96
N LEU A 306 -7.88 -25.10 24.76
CA LEU A 306 -9.32 -25.17 24.50
C LEU A 306 -10.00 -26.20 25.41
N MET A 307 -9.43 -27.41 25.47
CA MET A 307 -9.93 -28.47 26.35
C MET A 307 -9.92 -28.04 27.81
N ALA A 308 -8.85 -27.37 28.26
CA ALA A 308 -8.78 -26.88 29.64
C ALA A 308 -9.89 -25.87 29.94
N SER A 309 -10.17 -24.97 28.99
CA SER A 309 -11.28 -24.02 29.10
C SER A 309 -12.64 -24.73 29.17
N ILE A 310 -12.89 -25.74 28.34
CA ILE A 310 -14.12 -26.57 28.41
C ILE A 310 -14.24 -27.28 29.78
N GLU A 311 -13.11 -27.74 30.34
CA GLU A 311 -13.05 -28.36 31.67
C GLU A 311 -13.23 -27.35 32.82
N GLY A 312 -13.42 -26.06 32.55
CA GLY A 312 -13.54 -25.01 33.55
C GLY A 312 -12.22 -24.62 34.22
N ARG A 313 -11.09 -24.90 33.57
CA ARG A 313 -9.73 -24.58 34.05
C ARG A 313 -9.13 -23.45 33.20
N LYS A 314 -8.03 -22.87 33.68
CA LYS A 314 -7.24 -21.90 32.91
C LYS A 314 -6.73 -22.54 31.60
N GLY A 315 -6.81 -21.78 30.51
CA GLY A 315 -6.44 -22.20 29.14
C GLY A 315 -4.94 -22.37 28.92
N GLU A 316 -4.28 -23.24 29.68
CA GLU A 316 -2.84 -23.48 29.55
C GLU A 316 -2.55 -24.73 28.70
N PRO A 317 -1.74 -24.61 27.63
CA PRO A 317 -1.35 -25.75 26.82
C PRO A 317 -0.65 -26.86 27.61
N ARG A 318 -0.89 -28.11 27.20
CA ARG A 318 -0.30 -29.33 27.75
C ARG A 318 0.74 -29.89 26.78
N GLN A 319 1.84 -30.42 27.32
CA GLN A 319 2.85 -31.09 26.51
C GLN A 319 2.26 -32.37 25.89
N ARG A 320 2.59 -32.61 24.62
CA ARG A 320 2.19 -33.80 23.86
C ARG A 320 3.43 -34.68 23.64
N PRO A 321 3.34 -36.01 23.72
CA PRO A 321 2.16 -36.83 24.05
C PRO A 321 1.72 -36.78 25.53
N PRO A 322 0.46 -37.16 25.86
CA PRO A 322 -0.55 -37.74 24.97
C PRO A 322 -1.31 -36.71 24.13
N PHE A 323 -1.73 -37.10 22.92
CA PHE A 323 -2.54 -36.25 22.05
C PHE A 323 -4.03 -36.27 22.45
N PRO A 324 -4.82 -35.21 22.17
CA PRO A 324 -6.25 -35.15 22.50
C PRO A 324 -7.08 -36.34 21.97
N ALA A 325 -6.74 -36.81 20.76
CA ALA A 325 -7.42 -37.95 20.14
C ALA A 325 -7.27 -39.25 20.97
N GLN A 326 -6.27 -39.34 21.85
CA GLN A 326 -6.07 -40.46 22.77
C GLN A 326 -6.58 -40.11 24.18
N LYS A 327 -6.18 -38.95 24.70
CA LYS A 327 -6.51 -38.48 26.05
C LYS A 327 -6.79 -36.97 26.03
N GLY A 328 -8.05 -36.64 25.80
CA GLY A 328 -8.57 -35.29 25.66
C GLY A 328 -9.34 -34.82 26.89
N ILE A 329 -10.55 -34.27 26.66
CA ILE A 329 -11.42 -33.69 27.69
C ILE A 329 -11.74 -34.75 28.76
N TRP A 330 -11.51 -34.41 30.03
CA TRP A 330 -11.64 -35.31 31.18
C TRP A 330 -10.90 -36.65 31.01
N GLY A 331 -9.80 -36.63 30.26
CA GLY A 331 -8.98 -37.81 29.96
C GLY A 331 -9.60 -38.80 28.97
N LYS A 332 -10.67 -38.44 28.27
CA LYS A 332 -11.35 -39.29 27.28
C LYS A 332 -10.89 -38.97 25.85
N PRO A 333 -10.90 -39.94 24.91
CA PRO A 333 -10.57 -39.68 23.51
C PRO A 333 -11.42 -38.53 22.95
N THR A 334 -10.76 -37.47 22.47
CA THR A 334 -11.43 -36.26 21.99
C THR A 334 -10.89 -35.85 20.63
N ASN A 335 -11.77 -35.74 19.65
CA ASN A 335 -11.41 -35.22 18.34
C ASN A 335 -11.77 -33.73 18.23
N ILE A 336 -10.78 -32.90 17.90
CA ILE A 336 -10.93 -31.45 17.80
C ILE A 336 -10.62 -31.04 16.37
N ASN A 337 -11.58 -30.42 15.70
CA ASN A 337 -11.44 -29.91 14.34
C ASN A 337 -11.97 -28.46 14.27
N ASN A 338 -11.41 -27.69 13.34
CA ASN A 338 -11.84 -26.32 13.05
C ASN A 338 -13.16 -26.28 12.27
N VAL A 339 -13.90 -25.18 12.37
CA VAL A 339 -15.17 -24.90 11.68
C VAL A 339 -15.14 -25.26 10.19
N GLU A 340 -14.17 -24.76 9.42
CA GLU A 340 -14.04 -25.02 7.99
C GLU A 340 -13.80 -26.52 7.71
N THR A 341 -13.11 -27.22 8.63
CA THR A 341 -12.88 -28.67 8.49
C THR A 341 -14.20 -29.45 8.61
N TRP A 342 -15.06 -29.08 9.56
CA TRP A 342 -16.38 -29.67 9.71
C TRP A 342 -17.30 -29.37 8.53
N ALA A 343 -17.27 -28.13 8.03
CA ALA A 343 -18.09 -27.71 6.89
C ALA A 343 -17.77 -28.47 5.59
N ASN A 344 -16.55 -28.99 5.42
CA ASN A 344 -16.18 -29.81 4.26
C ASN A 344 -16.81 -31.21 4.27
N ILE A 345 -17.14 -31.76 5.44
CA ILE A 345 -17.54 -33.17 5.59
C ILE A 345 -18.82 -33.50 4.79
N PRO A 346 -19.92 -32.73 4.87
CA PRO A 346 -21.13 -33.05 4.10
C PRO A 346 -20.87 -33.08 2.58
N HIS A 347 -20.05 -32.17 2.06
CA HIS A 347 -19.69 -32.13 0.64
C HIS A 347 -18.87 -33.35 0.20
N ILE A 348 -17.87 -33.75 1.01
CA ILE A 348 -17.05 -34.94 0.73
C ILE A 348 -17.92 -36.20 0.69
N ILE A 349 -18.88 -36.34 1.61
CA ILE A 349 -19.77 -37.50 1.65
C ILE A 349 -20.73 -37.54 0.46
N ASN A 350 -21.31 -36.39 0.10
CA ASN A 350 -22.29 -36.33 -0.99
C ASN A 350 -21.63 -36.53 -2.36
N ASN A 351 -20.52 -35.84 -2.63
CA ASN A 351 -19.86 -35.85 -3.93
C ASN A 351 -18.79 -36.94 -4.08
N GLY A 352 -18.36 -37.55 -2.97
CA GLY A 352 -17.32 -38.57 -2.91
C GLY A 352 -15.91 -37.99 -2.69
N PRO A 353 -14.98 -38.82 -2.18
CA PRO A 353 -13.62 -38.37 -1.86
C PRO A 353 -12.79 -37.97 -3.09
N GLU A 354 -13.00 -38.66 -4.22
CA GLU A 354 -12.30 -38.37 -5.48
C GLU A 354 -12.58 -36.95 -5.97
N TRP A 355 -13.83 -36.49 -5.86
CA TRP A 355 -14.22 -35.13 -6.23
C TRP A 355 -13.40 -34.08 -5.47
N PHE A 356 -13.26 -34.26 -4.15
CA PHE A 356 -12.50 -33.33 -3.32
C PHE A 356 -10.99 -33.39 -3.61
N SER A 357 -10.45 -34.59 -3.83
CA SER A 357 -9.02 -34.81 -4.10
C SER A 357 -8.51 -34.25 -5.43
N LYS A 358 -9.42 -33.98 -6.38
CA LYS A 358 -9.12 -33.34 -7.68
C LYS A 358 -8.93 -31.82 -7.56
N ILE A 359 -9.32 -31.24 -6.44
CA ILE A 359 -9.21 -29.80 -6.18
C ILE A 359 -7.93 -29.57 -5.35
N GLY A 360 -7.16 -28.54 -5.70
CA GLY A 360 -5.93 -28.18 -5.00
C GLY A 360 -4.67 -28.87 -5.55
N THR A 361 -3.59 -28.88 -4.77
CA THR A 361 -2.29 -29.46 -5.17
C THR A 361 -2.20 -30.95 -4.86
N GLU A 362 -1.05 -31.59 -5.09
CA GLU A 362 -0.85 -33.00 -4.75
C GLU A 362 -0.99 -33.26 -3.24
N LYS A 363 -0.41 -32.39 -2.39
CA LYS A 363 -0.35 -32.54 -0.93
C LYS A 363 -1.38 -31.71 -0.17
N SER A 364 -1.97 -30.72 -0.82
CA SER A 364 -2.94 -29.79 -0.23
C SER A 364 -4.24 -29.82 -1.03
N LYS A 365 -5.16 -30.71 -0.64
CA LYS A 365 -6.45 -30.94 -1.32
C LYS A 365 -7.52 -29.95 -0.90
N GLY A 366 -8.48 -29.70 -1.78
CA GLY A 366 -9.67 -28.88 -1.56
C GLY A 366 -9.43 -27.38 -1.68
N THR A 367 -10.40 -26.61 -1.19
CA THR A 367 -10.35 -25.14 -1.10
C THR A 367 -9.91 -24.66 0.28
N LYS A 368 -9.53 -23.39 0.35
CA LYS A 368 -9.32 -22.62 1.58
C LYS A 368 -10.00 -21.27 1.44
N ILE A 369 -10.67 -20.83 2.50
CA ILE A 369 -11.12 -19.44 2.64
C ILE A 369 -9.98 -18.62 3.26
N PHE A 370 -9.54 -17.59 2.54
CA PHE A 370 -8.65 -16.55 3.04
C PHE A 370 -9.42 -15.29 3.39
N SER A 371 -9.00 -14.58 4.43
CA SER A 371 -9.47 -13.24 4.71
C SER A 371 -8.46 -12.23 4.20
N LEU A 372 -8.84 -11.48 3.18
CA LEU A 372 -7.98 -10.50 2.52
C LEU A 372 -8.27 -9.11 3.09
N VAL A 373 -7.32 -8.54 3.80
CA VAL A 373 -7.40 -7.24 4.50
C VAL A 373 -6.11 -6.43 4.33
N GLY A 374 -6.07 -5.21 4.86
CA GLY A 374 -4.89 -4.34 4.81
C GLY A 374 -4.95 -3.33 3.65
N LYS A 375 -3.82 -3.11 2.98
CA LYS A 375 -3.67 -2.16 1.86
C LYS A 375 -4.11 -2.79 0.53
N ILE A 376 -5.40 -3.10 0.41
CA ILE A 376 -5.99 -3.77 -0.75
C ILE A 376 -7.30 -3.10 -1.18
N ASN A 377 -7.56 -3.00 -2.49
CA ASN A 377 -8.78 -2.38 -3.01
C ASN A 377 -10.05 -3.16 -2.64
N ASN A 378 -10.03 -4.49 -2.78
CA ASN A 378 -11.18 -5.36 -2.54
C ASN A 378 -10.97 -6.21 -1.28
N THR A 379 -11.35 -5.68 -0.12
CA THR A 379 -11.37 -6.42 1.16
C THR A 379 -12.53 -7.43 1.20
N GLY A 380 -12.26 -8.64 1.70
CA GLY A 380 -13.29 -9.68 1.83
C GLY A 380 -12.79 -11.08 2.18
N LEU A 381 -13.65 -12.07 1.98
CA LEU A 381 -13.30 -13.49 2.06
C LEU A 381 -13.10 -14.07 0.65
N VAL A 382 -12.05 -14.86 0.48
CA VAL A 382 -11.65 -15.40 -0.81
C VAL A 382 -11.53 -16.92 -0.69
N GLU A 383 -12.51 -17.65 -1.23
CA GLU A 383 -12.49 -19.11 -1.23
C GLU A 383 -11.89 -19.63 -2.53
N VAL A 384 -10.68 -20.19 -2.45
CA VAL A 384 -9.87 -20.56 -3.62
C VAL A 384 -9.31 -21.97 -3.50
N PRO A 385 -9.04 -22.66 -4.62
CA PRO A 385 -8.30 -23.91 -4.60
C PRO A 385 -6.90 -23.73 -4.00
N MET A 386 -6.44 -24.69 -3.21
CA MET A 386 -5.06 -24.71 -2.72
C MET A 386 -4.07 -24.70 -3.89
N GLY A 387 -3.01 -23.91 -3.80
CA GLY A 387 -1.99 -23.76 -4.84
C GLY A 387 -2.23 -22.65 -5.85
N ILE A 388 -3.33 -21.87 -5.73
CA ILE A 388 -3.47 -20.60 -6.46
C ILE A 388 -2.27 -19.70 -6.15
N ARG A 389 -1.83 -18.88 -7.10
CA ARG A 389 -0.69 -17.98 -6.87
C ARG A 389 -1.11 -16.79 -6.01
N LEU A 390 -0.19 -16.32 -5.18
CA LEU A 390 -0.42 -15.16 -4.33
C LEU A 390 -0.76 -13.90 -5.15
N LYS A 391 -0.09 -13.70 -6.29
CA LYS A 391 -0.37 -12.62 -7.25
C LYS A 391 -1.82 -12.61 -7.73
N GLU A 392 -2.41 -13.77 -7.97
CA GLU A 392 -3.80 -13.88 -8.42
C GLU A 392 -4.79 -13.50 -7.30
N ILE A 393 -4.47 -13.85 -6.05
CA ILE A 393 -5.27 -13.41 -4.89
C ILE A 393 -5.19 -11.89 -4.73
N VAL A 394 -3.99 -11.31 -4.79
CA VAL A 394 -3.77 -9.88 -4.53
C VAL A 394 -4.28 -9.00 -5.68
N TYR A 395 -3.90 -9.28 -6.91
CA TYR A 395 -4.22 -8.40 -8.04
C TYR A 395 -5.52 -8.75 -8.74
N ASP A 396 -5.79 -10.02 -9.02
CA ASP A 396 -6.98 -10.39 -9.81
C ASP A 396 -8.25 -10.39 -8.95
N ILE A 397 -8.18 -10.94 -7.73
CA ILE A 397 -9.32 -10.98 -6.79
C ILE A 397 -9.35 -9.70 -5.94
N GLY A 398 -8.22 -9.36 -5.31
CA GLY A 398 -8.07 -8.20 -4.43
C GLY A 398 -8.08 -6.85 -5.15
N GLY A 399 -7.93 -6.82 -6.47
CA GLY A 399 -7.93 -5.58 -7.25
C GLY A 399 -6.66 -4.72 -7.07
N GLY A 400 -5.59 -5.29 -6.50
CA GLY A 400 -4.32 -4.59 -6.28
C GLY A 400 -4.33 -3.58 -5.13
N ILE A 401 -3.29 -2.76 -5.09
CA ILE A 401 -3.02 -1.82 -3.99
C ILE A 401 -3.73 -0.48 -4.23
N PRO A 402 -4.34 0.13 -3.20
CA PRO A 402 -4.97 1.45 -3.32
C PRO A 402 -4.02 2.50 -3.89
N LYS A 403 -4.57 3.38 -4.74
CA LYS A 403 -3.82 4.45 -5.42
C LYS A 403 -2.62 3.93 -6.25
N ASP A 404 -2.68 2.68 -6.71
CA ASP A 404 -1.63 2.03 -7.52
C ASP A 404 -0.24 2.03 -6.88
N LYS A 405 -0.18 2.10 -5.55
CA LYS A 405 1.09 2.02 -4.81
C LYS A 405 1.76 0.67 -5.01
N LYS A 406 3.05 0.63 -4.70
CA LYS A 406 3.82 -0.59 -4.82
C LYS A 406 3.44 -1.59 -3.71
N PHE A 407 3.20 -2.86 -4.09
CA PHE A 407 3.06 -3.97 -3.14
C PHE A 407 4.41 -4.20 -2.46
N LYS A 408 4.40 -4.33 -1.13
CA LYS A 408 5.62 -4.56 -0.36
C LYS A 408 5.67 -5.97 0.21
N ALA A 409 4.61 -6.37 0.90
CA ALA A 409 4.54 -7.66 1.55
C ALA A 409 3.09 -8.09 1.78
N VAL A 410 2.91 -9.38 2.06
CA VAL A 410 1.69 -9.91 2.65
C VAL A 410 2.04 -10.82 3.81
N GLN A 411 1.41 -10.58 4.95
CA GLN A 411 1.53 -11.44 6.10
C GLN A 411 0.44 -12.50 6.05
N THR A 412 0.82 -13.77 6.17
CA THR A 412 -0.14 -14.89 6.15
C THR A 412 -0.01 -15.75 7.39
N GLY A 413 -1.16 -16.23 7.88
CA GLY A 413 -1.20 -17.18 8.99
C GLY A 413 -1.40 -16.59 10.38
N GLY A 414 -2.03 -15.40 10.43
CA GLY A 414 -2.28 -14.69 11.68
C GLY A 414 -1.01 -14.07 12.26
N PRO A 415 -1.04 -13.58 13.51
CA PRO A 415 0.00 -12.73 14.09
C PRO A 415 1.35 -13.47 14.26
N SER A 416 1.31 -14.80 14.36
CA SER A 416 2.52 -15.66 14.38
C SER A 416 2.98 -16.12 12.99
N GLY A 417 2.41 -15.54 11.94
CA GLY A 417 2.76 -15.77 10.54
C GLY A 417 3.96 -14.94 10.07
N GLY A 418 4.59 -15.37 8.99
CA GLY A 418 5.69 -14.64 8.34
C GLY A 418 5.19 -13.68 7.26
N CYS A 419 6.00 -12.66 6.96
CA CYS A 419 5.78 -11.72 5.87
C CYS A 419 6.42 -12.21 4.57
N ILE A 420 5.63 -12.30 3.50
CA ILE A 420 6.05 -12.74 2.17
C ILE A 420 6.28 -11.49 1.30
N PRO A 421 7.49 -11.26 0.76
CA PRO A 421 7.85 -10.06 0.02
C PRO A 421 7.38 -10.08 -1.44
N GLU A 422 7.54 -8.96 -2.14
CA GLU A 422 7.17 -8.76 -3.55
C GLU A 422 7.78 -9.82 -4.49
N GLU A 423 9.05 -10.16 -4.31
CA GLU A 423 9.76 -11.13 -5.16
C GLU A 423 9.16 -12.55 -5.12
N LEU A 424 8.30 -12.84 -4.13
CA LEU A 424 7.61 -14.12 -3.98
C LEU A 424 6.11 -14.04 -4.33
N LEU A 425 5.65 -13.02 -5.04
CA LEU A 425 4.25 -12.90 -5.48
C LEU A 425 3.76 -14.07 -6.34
N ASP A 426 4.63 -14.75 -7.08
CA ASP A 426 4.27 -15.93 -7.88
C ASP A 426 4.22 -17.24 -7.05
N LEU A 427 4.43 -17.18 -5.73
CA LEU A 427 4.40 -18.34 -4.83
C LEU A 427 3.01 -19.02 -4.85
N PRO A 428 2.95 -20.34 -5.13
CA PRO A 428 1.73 -21.12 -4.94
C PRO A 428 1.35 -21.19 -3.45
N VAL A 429 0.11 -20.86 -3.13
CA VAL A 429 -0.37 -20.82 -1.74
C VAL A 429 -0.84 -22.20 -1.30
N ASP A 430 0.05 -22.96 -0.68
CA ASP A 430 -0.23 -24.23 0.00
C ASP A 430 0.57 -24.39 1.31
N TYR A 431 0.27 -25.42 2.11
CA TYR A 431 0.91 -25.61 3.42
C TYR A 431 2.42 -25.76 3.36
N GLU A 432 2.93 -26.40 2.31
CA GLU A 432 4.34 -26.74 2.17
C GLU A 432 5.14 -25.50 1.72
N ARG A 433 4.66 -24.83 0.68
CA ARG A 433 5.30 -23.63 0.10
C ARG A 433 5.33 -22.46 1.06
N LEU A 434 4.26 -22.22 1.81
CA LEU A 434 4.24 -21.15 2.82
C LEU A 434 5.28 -21.39 3.93
N LYS A 435 5.43 -22.65 4.36
CA LYS A 435 6.39 -23.01 5.40
C LYS A 435 7.84 -22.80 4.95
N GLU A 436 8.15 -23.08 3.69
CA GLU A 436 9.49 -22.91 3.12
C GLU A 436 9.95 -21.44 3.14
N VAL A 437 9.02 -20.50 3.01
CA VAL A 437 9.34 -19.06 2.98
C VAL A 437 9.26 -18.38 4.35
N GLY A 438 9.16 -19.16 5.44
CA GLY A 438 9.07 -18.64 6.80
C GLY A 438 7.68 -18.13 7.21
N SER A 439 6.64 -18.47 6.45
CA SER A 439 5.24 -18.17 6.77
C SER A 439 4.45 -19.45 7.09
N ILE A 440 3.15 -19.33 7.37
CA ILE A 440 2.27 -20.47 7.65
C ILE A 440 0.86 -20.21 7.13
N MET A 441 0.07 -21.27 6.92
CA MET A 441 -1.34 -21.14 6.50
C MET A 441 -2.20 -20.44 7.58
N GLY A 442 -1.96 -20.76 8.86
CA GLY A 442 -2.79 -20.33 9.99
C GLY A 442 -4.29 -20.51 9.74
N SER A 443 -5.11 -19.60 10.28
CA SER A 443 -6.55 -19.56 9.99
C SER A 443 -6.88 -19.18 8.54
N GLY A 444 -5.94 -18.59 7.80
CA GLY A 444 -6.12 -18.04 6.46
C GLY A 444 -6.23 -16.51 6.41
N GLY A 445 -5.87 -15.77 7.47
CA GLY A 445 -5.72 -14.32 7.40
C GLY A 445 -4.58 -13.91 6.46
N MET A 446 -4.82 -12.90 5.62
CA MET A 446 -3.86 -12.26 4.71
C MET A 446 -3.90 -10.74 4.88
N VAL A 447 -2.84 -10.18 5.47
CA VAL A 447 -2.70 -8.72 5.67
C VAL A 447 -1.76 -8.17 4.60
N VAL A 448 -2.31 -7.48 3.61
CA VAL A 448 -1.55 -6.87 2.49
C VAL A 448 -0.95 -5.55 2.93
N MET A 449 0.31 -5.31 2.56
CA MET A 449 1.11 -4.14 2.92
C MET A 449 1.69 -3.47 1.66
N ASP A 450 1.73 -2.14 1.66
CA ASP A 450 2.29 -1.32 0.59
C ASP A 450 3.65 -0.73 0.99
N GLU A 451 4.26 0.03 0.08
CA GLU A 451 5.55 0.72 0.30
C GLU A 451 5.58 1.71 1.49
N ASP A 452 4.42 2.09 2.03
CA ASP A 452 4.29 2.98 3.19
C ASP A 452 4.27 2.22 4.53
N THR A 453 4.46 0.91 4.52
CA THR A 453 4.46 0.08 5.73
C THR A 453 5.89 -0.19 6.19
N CYS A 454 6.24 0.08 7.45
CA CYS A 454 7.57 -0.25 8.00
C CYS A 454 7.59 -1.72 8.45
N MET A 455 8.55 -2.50 7.95
CA MET A 455 8.61 -3.93 8.31
C MET A 455 9.16 -4.17 9.73
N VAL A 456 9.98 -3.24 10.24
CA VAL A 456 10.46 -3.27 11.63
C VAL A 456 9.31 -3.00 12.60
N ASP A 457 8.49 -1.99 12.31
CA ASP A 457 7.29 -1.67 13.12
C ASP A 457 6.22 -2.76 13.01
N THR A 458 6.10 -3.39 11.83
CA THR A 458 5.23 -4.56 11.64
C THR A 458 5.66 -5.73 12.53
N ALA A 459 6.97 -6.02 12.60
CA ALA A 459 7.48 -7.03 13.52
C ALA A 459 7.21 -6.67 14.98
N ARG A 460 7.43 -5.40 15.36
CA ARG A 460 7.11 -4.87 16.70
C ARG A 460 5.65 -5.10 17.07
N TYR A 461 4.72 -4.71 16.20
CA TYR A 461 3.28 -4.85 16.40
C TYR A 461 2.85 -6.30 16.62
N PHE A 462 3.36 -7.24 15.81
CA PHE A 462 3.03 -8.64 16.00
C PHE A 462 3.67 -9.24 17.25
N LEU A 463 4.90 -8.87 17.58
CA LEU A 463 5.55 -9.30 18.83
C LEU A 463 4.80 -8.79 20.07
N GLU A 464 4.31 -7.55 20.04
CA GLU A 464 3.47 -6.94 21.08
C GLU A 464 2.19 -7.77 21.29
N PHE A 465 1.46 -8.04 20.20
CA PHE A 465 0.28 -8.92 20.26
C PHE A 465 0.60 -10.32 20.82
N LEU A 466 1.71 -10.92 20.37
CA LEU A 466 2.10 -12.26 20.79
C LEU A 466 2.57 -12.33 22.25
N GLN A 467 3.13 -11.23 22.78
CA GLN A 467 3.48 -11.10 24.19
C GLN A 467 2.21 -11.14 25.05
N ASP A 468 1.22 -10.32 24.70
CA ASP A 468 -0.06 -10.23 25.42
C ASP A 468 -0.83 -11.56 25.42
N GLU A 469 -0.74 -12.32 24.33
CA GLU A 469 -1.44 -13.60 24.18
C GLU A 469 -0.65 -14.82 24.69
N SER A 470 0.54 -14.61 25.25
CA SER A 470 1.33 -15.66 25.87
C SER A 470 0.63 -16.22 27.12
N CYS A 471 0.47 -17.54 27.22
CA CYS A 471 -0.04 -18.16 28.45
C CYS A 471 0.94 -18.07 29.64
N GLY A 472 2.19 -17.63 29.40
CA GLY A 472 3.21 -17.42 30.42
C GLY A 472 3.90 -18.68 30.95
N LYS A 473 3.63 -19.87 30.37
CA LYS A 473 4.08 -21.15 30.93
C LYS A 473 5.53 -21.54 30.63
N CYS A 474 6.01 -21.34 29.39
CA CYS A 474 7.41 -21.59 29.05
C CYS A 474 8.21 -20.29 29.11
N THR A 475 9.37 -20.34 29.77
CA THR A 475 10.26 -19.17 29.92
C THR A 475 10.69 -18.61 28.57
N THR A 476 10.95 -19.50 27.60
CA THR A 476 11.41 -19.14 26.25
C THR A 476 10.36 -18.32 25.50
N CYS A 477 9.09 -18.73 25.52
CA CYS A 477 8.02 -17.92 24.92
C CYS A 477 7.73 -16.64 25.73
N ARG A 478 7.63 -16.73 27.06
CA ARG A 478 7.23 -15.59 27.91
C ARG A 478 8.26 -14.46 27.89
N GLU A 479 9.51 -14.79 28.21
CA GLU A 479 10.59 -13.82 28.31
C GLU A 479 11.24 -13.58 26.94
N GLY A 480 11.33 -14.59 26.08
CA GLY A 480 11.98 -14.45 24.78
C GLY A 480 11.23 -13.51 23.85
N ILE A 481 9.89 -13.56 23.80
CA ILE A 481 9.09 -12.60 23.02
C ILE A 481 9.23 -11.19 23.60
N GLU A 482 9.18 -11.05 24.93
CA GLU A 482 9.39 -9.76 25.61
C GLU A 482 10.75 -9.14 25.25
N ARG A 483 11.84 -9.92 25.27
CA ARG A 483 13.17 -9.43 24.89
C ARG A 483 13.29 -9.10 23.40
N MET A 484 12.69 -9.89 22.51
CA MET A 484 12.63 -9.54 21.09
C MET A 484 11.87 -8.22 20.89
N LEU A 485 10.73 -8.05 21.56
CA LEU A 485 9.92 -6.83 21.48
C LEU A 485 10.70 -5.61 22.01
N GLU A 486 11.39 -5.74 23.14
CA GLU A 486 12.22 -4.67 23.71
C GLU A 486 13.29 -4.20 22.70
N ILE A 487 14.01 -5.15 22.10
CA ILE A 487 15.07 -4.84 21.13
C ILE A 487 14.48 -4.19 19.87
N VAL A 488 13.41 -4.75 19.29
CA VAL A 488 12.77 -4.17 18.10
C VAL A 488 12.18 -2.79 18.40
N THR A 489 11.63 -2.58 19.60
CA THR A 489 11.16 -1.26 20.05
C THR A 489 12.32 -0.28 20.13
N ASN A 490 13.46 -0.68 20.71
CA ASN A 490 14.67 0.15 20.70
C ASN A 490 15.11 0.50 19.28
N ILE A 491 15.04 -0.43 18.32
CA ILE A 491 15.33 -0.16 16.92
C ILE A 491 14.35 0.88 16.35
N CYS A 492 13.04 0.72 16.58
CA CYS A 492 11.99 1.68 16.17
C CYS A 492 12.09 3.05 16.87
N GLU A 493 12.80 3.13 17.99
CA GLU A 493 13.07 4.38 18.71
C GLU A 493 14.45 4.98 18.39
N GLY A 494 15.20 4.39 17.46
CA GLY A 494 16.54 4.86 17.09
C GLY A 494 17.62 4.54 18.12
N LYS A 495 17.32 3.71 19.13
CA LYS A 495 18.23 3.23 20.18
C LYS A 495 18.88 1.88 19.86
N GLY A 496 18.51 1.26 18.74
CA GLY A 496 19.06 -0.02 18.29
C GLY A 496 20.54 0.03 17.94
N LYS A 497 21.19 -1.13 18.05
CA LYS A 497 22.61 -1.39 17.80
C LYS A 497 22.79 -2.47 16.73
N GLU A 498 23.94 -2.50 16.07
CA GLU A 498 24.23 -3.53 15.05
C GLU A 498 24.21 -4.95 15.64
N GLU A 499 24.69 -5.13 16.87
CA GLU A 499 24.68 -6.44 17.56
C GLU A 499 23.28 -6.97 17.84
N ASP A 500 22.27 -6.07 17.89
CA ASP A 500 20.89 -6.44 18.15
C ASP A 500 20.34 -7.33 17.03
N LEU A 501 20.81 -7.18 15.78
CA LEU A 501 20.33 -7.99 14.65
C LEU A 501 20.68 -9.46 14.80
N GLN A 502 21.93 -9.76 15.17
CA GLN A 502 22.34 -11.15 15.45
C GLN A 502 21.62 -11.67 16.69
N THR A 503 21.49 -10.85 17.73
CA THR A 503 20.79 -11.21 18.96
C THR A 503 19.32 -11.58 18.71
N LEU A 504 18.62 -10.80 17.87
CA LEU A 504 17.24 -11.07 17.47
C LEU A 504 17.12 -12.38 16.69
N GLN A 505 18.05 -12.65 15.78
CA GLN A 505 18.06 -13.90 15.02
C GLN A 505 18.25 -15.11 15.94
N ASP A 506 19.28 -15.09 16.79
CA ASP A 506 19.60 -16.19 17.71
C ASP A 506 18.46 -16.43 18.71
N LEU A 507 17.89 -15.35 19.25
CA LEU A 507 16.76 -15.43 20.18
C LEU A 507 15.51 -15.96 19.48
N GLY A 508 15.21 -15.50 18.26
CA GLY A 508 14.07 -15.98 17.49
C GLY A 508 14.15 -17.48 17.19
N GLU A 509 15.33 -17.97 16.78
CA GLU A 509 15.58 -19.40 16.58
C GLU A 509 15.45 -20.20 17.89
N LEU A 510 15.99 -19.69 19.00
CA LEU A 510 15.86 -20.32 20.31
C LEU A 510 14.40 -20.45 20.74
N VAL A 511 13.60 -19.38 20.63
CA VAL A 511 12.18 -19.41 21.01
C VAL A 511 11.42 -20.41 20.15
N LYS A 512 11.70 -20.45 18.85
CA LYS A 512 11.10 -21.37 17.89
C LYS A 512 11.38 -22.83 18.25
N ASP A 513 12.62 -23.17 18.60
CA ASP A 513 13.03 -24.56 18.83
C ASP A 513 12.68 -25.09 20.23
N THR A 514 12.51 -24.20 21.22
CA THR A 514 12.37 -24.58 22.63
C THR A 514 10.99 -24.31 23.22
N SER A 515 10.06 -23.72 22.45
CA SER A 515 8.68 -23.49 22.89
C SER A 515 7.84 -24.77 22.86
N MET A 516 6.96 -24.93 23.87
CA MET A 516 6.17 -26.14 24.05
C MET A 516 4.97 -26.28 23.10
N CYS A 517 4.36 -25.16 22.70
CA CYS A 517 3.15 -25.15 21.87
C CYS A 517 3.39 -24.44 20.53
N GLY A 518 2.46 -24.61 19.59
CA GLY A 518 2.58 -24.03 18.25
C GLY A 518 2.72 -22.51 18.27
N LEU A 519 2.00 -21.82 19.16
CA LEU A 519 2.09 -20.36 19.28
C LEU A 519 3.52 -19.88 19.57
N GLY A 520 4.17 -20.43 20.61
CA GLY A 520 5.55 -20.05 20.92
C GLY A 520 6.54 -20.47 19.82
N GLN A 521 6.29 -21.59 19.14
CA GLN A 521 7.15 -22.05 18.04
C GLN A 521 7.06 -21.14 16.81
N THR A 522 5.90 -20.52 16.55
CA THR A 522 5.68 -19.66 15.38
C THR A 522 5.77 -18.17 15.72
N ALA A 523 5.71 -17.78 16.99
CA ALA A 523 5.77 -16.38 17.43
C ALA A 523 6.97 -15.58 16.86
N PRO A 524 8.17 -16.16 16.65
CA PRO A 524 9.28 -15.43 16.04
C PRO A 524 9.17 -15.23 14.52
N ASN A 525 8.27 -15.92 13.81
CA ASN A 525 8.18 -15.85 12.35
C ASN A 525 8.02 -14.42 11.78
N PRO A 526 7.15 -13.53 12.29
CA PRO A 526 7.05 -12.16 11.77
C PRO A 526 8.38 -11.40 11.88
N LEU A 527 9.14 -11.60 12.96
CA LEU A 527 10.47 -11.03 13.13
C LEU A 527 11.49 -11.68 12.18
N LEU A 528 11.61 -13.01 12.20
CA LEU A 528 12.62 -13.73 11.41
C LEU A 528 12.42 -13.53 9.91
N SER A 529 11.17 -13.54 9.44
CA SER A 529 10.87 -13.27 8.02
C SER A 529 11.21 -11.84 7.63
N THR A 530 10.92 -10.84 8.48
CA THR A 530 11.27 -9.46 8.18
C THR A 530 12.77 -9.19 8.26
N LEU A 531 13.50 -9.81 9.18
CA LEU A 531 14.96 -9.79 9.19
C LEU A 531 15.56 -10.41 7.92
N ASN A 532 14.96 -11.49 7.40
CA ASN A 532 15.46 -12.17 6.21
C ASN A 532 15.20 -11.39 4.92
N TYR A 533 13.98 -10.88 4.71
CA TYR A 533 13.58 -10.24 3.45
C TYR A 533 13.72 -8.72 3.45
N PHE A 534 13.74 -8.08 4.62
CA PHE A 534 13.75 -6.62 4.77
C PHE A 534 14.89 -6.15 5.69
N TYR A 535 16.02 -6.86 5.69
CA TYR A 535 17.21 -6.56 6.49
C TYR A 535 17.64 -5.08 6.36
N ASP A 536 17.59 -4.54 5.14
CA ASP A 536 17.97 -3.16 4.86
C ASP A 536 17.14 -2.15 5.66
N GLU A 537 15.87 -2.41 5.95
CA GLU A 537 15.07 -1.51 6.78
C GLU A 537 15.58 -1.48 8.21
N TYR A 538 15.99 -2.61 8.78
CA TYR A 538 16.60 -2.64 10.11
C TYR A 538 17.90 -1.84 10.14
N VAL A 539 18.75 -2.00 9.12
CA VAL A 539 19.99 -1.22 8.96
C VAL A 539 19.69 0.28 8.85
N GLN A 540 18.64 0.66 8.12
CA GLN A 540 18.21 2.07 8.00
C GLN A 540 17.81 2.68 9.35
N HIS A 541 17.13 1.92 10.19
CA HIS A 541 16.75 2.36 11.54
C HIS A 541 17.97 2.48 12.46
N ILE A 542 18.88 1.50 12.41
CA ILE A 542 20.04 1.42 13.30
C ILE A 542 21.13 2.44 12.91
N ARG A 543 21.62 2.39 11.67
CA ARG A 543 22.76 3.20 11.19
C ARG A 543 22.36 4.62 10.86
N TYR A 544 21.29 4.76 10.09
CA TYR A 544 20.94 6.04 9.48
C TYR A 544 19.90 6.82 10.28
N LYS A 545 19.34 6.20 11.33
CA LYS A 545 18.23 6.77 12.12
C LYS A 545 17.13 7.28 11.18
N ARG A 546 16.74 6.44 10.22
CA ARG A 546 15.64 6.73 9.28
C ARG A 546 14.63 5.59 9.23
N CYS A 547 13.37 5.98 9.07
CA CYS A 547 12.27 5.07 8.79
C CYS A 547 11.74 5.37 7.38
N PRO A 548 12.03 4.53 6.36
CA PRO A 548 11.59 4.78 4.97
C PRO A 548 10.07 4.96 4.83
N ALA A 549 9.31 4.25 5.67
CA ALA A 549 7.85 4.28 5.71
C ALA A 549 7.27 5.42 6.58
N VAL A 550 8.12 6.20 7.26
CA VAL A 550 7.75 7.37 8.09
C VAL A 550 6.70 7.11 9.19
N VAL A 551 6.71 5.90 9.78
CA VAL A 551 5.79 5.53 10.87
C VAL A 551 6.43 5.57 12.25
N CYS A 552 7.73 5.27 12.37
CA CYS A 552 8.46 5.24 13.64
C CYS A 552 8.74 6.65 14.17
N LYS A 553 7.81 7.18 14.96
CA LYS A 553 7.78 8.59 15.41
C LYS A 553 9.02 9.03 16.18
N GLU A 554 9.65 8.16 16.95
CA GLU A 554 10.84 8.57 17.70
C GLU A 554 12.09 8.70 16.82
N ILE A 555 12.09 8.19 15.59
CA ILE A 555 13.19 8.33 14.62
C ILE A 555 12.97 9.50 13.65
N ILE A 556 11.74 9.95 13.48
CA ILE A 556 11.39 11.04 12.55
C ILE A 556 10.84 12.23 13.31
N SER A 557 11.07 13.48 12.88
CA SER A 557 10.35 14.62 13.48
C SER A 557 8.90 14.63 13.01
N SER A 558 8.73 14.76 11.71
CA SER A 558 7.45 14.75 11.00
C SER A 558 7.68 14.16 9.61
N PRO A 559 6.69 13.50 9.00
CA PRO A 559 6.84 12.93 7.66
C PRO A 559 7.34 13.96 6.64
N CYS A 560 6.80 15.18 6.69
CA CYS A 560 7.12 16.25 5.74
C CYS A 560 8.57 16.75 5.86
N GLN A 561 9.14 16.82 7.07
CA GLN A 561 10.55 17.16 7.26
C GLN A 561 11.46 15.98 6.94
N HIS A 562 11.08 14.76 7.34
CA HIS A 562 11.89 13.55 7.16
C HIS A 562 12.20 13.23 5.69
N VAL A 563 11.21 13.41 4.82
CA VAL A 563 11.37 13.16 3.37
C VAL A 563 11.93 14.37 2.62
N CYS A 564 12.11 15.52 3.28
CA CYS A 564 12.72 16.68 2.64
C CYS A 564 14.25 16.48 2.57
N PRO A 565 14.87 16.41 1.38
CA PRO A 565 16.31 16.17 1.26
C PRO A 565 17.20 17.22 1.95
N ILE A 566 16.69 18.45 2.11
CA ILE A 566 17.37 19.54 2.82
C ILE A 566 16.86 19.73 4.27
N GLY A 567 15.84 18.98 4.70
CA GLY A 567 15.36 18.97 6.08
C GLY A 567 14.51 20.17 6.52
N THR A 568 13.84 20.87 5.59
CA THR A 568 12.98 22.03 5.91
C THR A 568 11.85 21.67 6.90
N GLU A 569 11.69 22.48 7.94
CA GLU A 569 10.70 22.31 9.02
C GLU A 569 9.28 22.70 8.59
N ALA A 570 8.66 21.88 7.74
CA ALA A 570 7.33 22.16 7.19
C ALA A 570 6.24 22.30 8.26
N ALA A 571 6.17 21.41 9.23
CA ALA A 571 5.16 21.49 10.29
C ALA A 571 5.22 22.81 11.08
N VAL A 572 6.44 23.35 11.30
CA VAL A 572 6.65 24.58 12.06
C VAL A 572 6.20 25.80 11.25
N TYR A 573 6.67 25.97 10.01
CA TYR A 573 6.29 27.16 9.24
C TYR A 573 4.81 27.15 8.87
N ILE A 574 4.21 25.97 8.65
CA ILE A 574 2.77 25.84 8.42
C ILE A 574 2.00 26.31 9.67
N SER A 575 2.43 25.89 10.85
CA SER A 575 1.81 26.35 12.11
C SER A 575 1.92 27.86 12.31
N LEU A 576 3.04 28.46 11.90
CA LEU A 576 3.25 29.90 11.97
C LEU A 576 2.32 30.64 10.98
N ILE A 577 2.14 30.11 9.76
CA ILE A 577 1.15 30.65 8.80
C ILE A 577 -0.26 30.57 9.40
N ALA A 578 -0.63 29.44 10.01
CA ALA A 578 -1.95 29.28 10.65
C ALA A 578 -2.22 30.29 11.78
N GLN A 579 -1.16 30.87 12.37
CA GLN A 579 -1.23 31.91 13.42
C GLN A 579 -1.06 33.34 12.88
N GLY A 580 -0.91 33.54 11.56
CA GLY A 580 -0.65 34.86 10.98
C GLY A 580 0.80 35.36 11.14
N ARG A 581 1.73 34.50 11.53
CA ARG A 581 3.15 34.84 11.82
C ARG A 581 4.06 34.58 10.62
N TYR A 582 3.84 35.33 9.53
CA TYR A 582 4.48 35.06 8.24
C TYR A 582 5.99 35.34 8.21
N ASP A 583 6.46 36.36 8.91
CA ASP A 583 7.88 36.70 9.05
C ASP A 583 8.67 35.55 9.69
N ASP A 584 8.11 34.96 10.75
CA ASP A 584 8.66 33.81 11.44
C ASP A 584 8.63 32.58 10.53
N ALA A 585 7.52 32.35 9.81
CA ALA A 585 7.39 31.25 8.86
C ALA A 585 8.49 31.32 7.78
N PHE A 586 8.71 32.50 7.20
CA PHE A 586 9.78 32.73 6.22
C PHE A 586 11.17 32.47 6.83
N THR A 587 11.41 32.92 8.07
CA THR A 587 12.66 32.68 8.80
C THR A 587 12.94 31.19 8.97
N ILE A 588 11.92 30.41 9.36
CA ILE A 588 12.02 28.95 9.50
C ILE A 588 12.29 28.26 8.15
N ILE A 589 11.63 28.70 7.08
CA ILE A 589 11.90 28.17 5.72
C ILE A 589 13.37 28.43 5.34
N ARG A 590 13.86 29.66 5.55
CA ARG A 590 15.21 30.10 5.18
C ARG A 590 16.33 29.43 5.95
N LYS A 591 16.07 28.99 7.19
CA LYS A 591 17.03 28.30 8.05
C LYS A 591 17.74 27.15 7.33
N ASP A 592 16.95 26.30 6.67
CA ASP A 592 17.44 25.08 6.01
C ASP A 592 17.36 25.13 4.48
N ASN A 593 16.78 26.18 3.90
CA ASN A 593 16.58 26.28 2.46
C ASN A 593 17.28 27.52 1.87
N PRO A 594 18.41 27.34 1.14
CA PRO A 594 19.10 28.45 0.49
C PRO A 594 18.35 29.05 -0.71
N LEU A 595 17.43 28.29 -1.32
CA LEU A 595 16.67 28.67 -2.51
C LEU A 595 15.15 28.50 -2.26
N PRO A 596 14.58 29.19 -1.25
CA PRO A 596 13.21 28.95 -0.81
C PRO A 596 12.16 29.33 -1.87
N SER A 597 12.39 30.43 -2.59
CA SER A 597 11.47 31.01 -3.58
C SER A 597 11.47 30.17 -4.85
N VAL A 598 12.62 29.60 -5.21
CA VAL A 598 12.73 28.56 -6.24
C VAL A 598 11.98 27.29 -5.81
N CYS A 599 12.24 26.77 -4.61
CA CYS A 599 11.57 25.57 -4.11
C CYS A 599 10.05 25.73 -3.99
N ALA A 600 9.57 26.93 -3.73
CA ALA A 600 8.14 27.27 -3.70
C ALA A 600 7.44 27.10 -5.06
N ARG A 601 8.19 27.06 -6.17
CA ARG A 601 7.65 26.97 -7.53
C ARG A 601 7.90 25.62 -8.18
N VAL A 602 9.14 25.13 -8.11
CA VAL A 602 9.58 24.00 -8.95
C VAL A 602 9.90 22.72 -8.17
N CYS A 603 9.71 22.72 -6.85
CA CYS A 603 9.94 21.53 -6.05
C CYS A 603 8.90 20.44 -6.36
N SER A 604 9.38 19.19 -6.43
CA SER A 604 8.56 17.98 -6.52
C SER A 604 7.84 17.61 -5.21
N HIS A 605 7.92 18.49 -4.20
CA HIS A 605 7.13 18.44 -2.97
C HIS A 605 6.99 17.04 -2.33
N PRO A 606 8.11 16.29 -2.11
CA PRO A 606 8.05 14.95 -1.54
C PRO A 606 7.37 14.92 -0.16
N CYS A 607 7.40 16.05 0.55
CA CYS A 607 6.71 16.29 1.82
C CYS A 607 5.18 16.07 1.76
N GLU A 608 4.54 16.27 0.61
CA GLU A 608 3.10 16.09 0.45
C GLU A 608 2.75 14.61 0.22
N SER A 609 3.61 13.87 -0.49
CA SER A 609 3.40 12.45 -0.81
C SER A 609 3.25 11.53 0.41
N LYS A 610 3.87 11.89 1.53
CA LYS A 610 3.81 11.16 2.82
C LYS A 610 3.05 11.92 3.91
N CYS A 611 2.30 12.96 3.55
CA CYS A 611 1.51 13.74 4.50
C CYS A 611 0.39 12.88 5.12
N GLN A 612 0.25 12.89 6.45
CA GLN A 612 -0.78 12.08 7.12
C GLN A 612 -2.21 12.58 6.84
N SER A 613 -2.40 13.89 6.57
CA SER A 613 -3.70 14.43 6.16
C SER A 613 -4.22 13.72 4.88
N GLY A 614 -3.31 13.32 3.99
CA GLY A 614 -3.62 12.57 2.76
C GLY A 614 -4.20 11.16 2.95
N LYS A 615 -4.23 10.65 4.20
CA LYS A 615 -4.89 9.38 4.55
C LYS A 615 -6.39 9.54 4.81
N PHE A 616 -6.81 10.72 5.25
CA PHE A 616 -8.19 11.04 5.63
C PHE A 616 -8.87 12.02 4.66
N GLY A 617 -8.08 12.69 3.81
CA GLY A 617 -8.53 13.58 2.74
C GLY A 617 -7.35 13.89 1.82
N ASP A 618 -7.19 15.15 1.42
CA ASP A 618 -6.04 15.58 0.64
C ASP A 618 -4.81 15.89 1.51
N PRO A 619 -3.58 15.66 1.00
CA PRO A 619 -2.38 16.13 1.68
C PRO A 619 -2.37 17.66 1.78
N ILE A 620 -1.61 18.20 2.74
CA ILE A 620 -1.42 19.65 2.85
C ILE A 620 -0.67 20.17 1.61
N ALA A 621 -1.06 21.32 1.07
CA ALA A 621 -0.42 22.03 -0.03
C ALA A 621 0.86 22.75 0.45
N ILE A 622 1.80 21.98 0.99
CA ILE A 622 3.04 22.43 1.63
C ILE A 622 3.88 23.33 0.70
N ARG A 623 3.93 23.04 -0.61
CA ARG A 623 4.62 23.87 -1.61
C ARG A 623 3.92 25.23 -1.79
N ALA A 624 2.59 25.23 -1.87
CA ALA A 624 1.79 26.45 -2.00
C ALA A 624 1.90 27.35 -0.77
N LEU A 625 1.87 26.78 0.43
CA LEU A 625 2.08 27.51 1.68
C LEU A 625 3.50 28.11 1.78
N LYS A 626 4.51 27.37 1.31
CA LYS A 626 5.87 27.90 1.19
C LYS A 626 5.92 29.09 0.24
N ARG A 627 5.23 28.98 -0.90
CA ARG A 627 5.12 30.07 -1.87
C ARG A 627 4.48 31.31 -1.28
N PHE A 628 3.36 31.16 -0.59
CA PHE A 628 2.71 32.26 0.12
C PHE A 628 3.69 32.99 1.05
N ALA A 629 4.42 32.25 1.90
CA ALA A 629 5.38 32.85 2.82
C ALA A 629 6.55 33.55 2.11
N THR A 630 7.09 32.98 1.03
CA THR A 630 8.19 33.60 0.26
C THR A 630 7.72 34.83 -0.51
N ASP A 631 6.55 34.78 -1.12
CA ASP A 631 6.01 35.91 -1.89
C ASP A 631 5.61 37.06 -0.94
N TYR A 632 5.08 36.75 0.24
CA TYR A 632 4.85 37.72 1.32
C TYR A 632 6.16 38.40 1.75
N ALA A 633 7.23 37.63 1.98
CA ALA A 633 8.52 38.16 2.37
C ALA A 633 9.10 39.11 1.32
N MET A 634 9.02 38.75 0.04
CA MET A 634 9.46 39.60 -1.06
C MET A 634 8.66 40.90 -1.15
N LYS A 635 7.33 40.82 -1.05
CA LYS A 635 6.43 41.99 -1.10
C LYS A 635 6.68 42.98 0.05
N ASN A 636 7.03 42.47 1.23
CA ASN A 636 7.30 43.28 2.42
C ASN A 636 8.79 43.63 2.60
N GLY A 637 9.65 43.25 1.65
CA GLY A 637 11.09 43.53 1.72
C GLY A 637 11.81 42.85 2.89
N LEU A 638 11.27 41.73 3.38
CA LEU A 638 11.90 40.96 4.45
C LEU A 638 13.23 40.38 3.95
N LYS A 639 14.27 40.52 4.78
CA LYS A 639 15.58 39.94 4.53
C LYS A 639 15.92 38.93 5.61
N TYR A 640 16.52 37.81 5.21
CA TYR A 640 17.07 36.85 6.15
C TYR A 640 18.55 37.18 6.38
N PRO A 641 18.96 37.64 7.58
CA PRO A 641 20.34 38.03 7.83
C PRO A 641 21.25 36.81 7.79
N VAL A 642 22.15 36.75 6.80
CA VAL A 642 23.13 35.67 6.69
C VAL A 642 24.22 35.86 7.75
N LYS A 643 24.13 35.09 8.84
CA LYS A 643 25.13 35.13 9.92
C LYS A 643 26.35 34.29 9.55
N ARG A 644 27.39 34.92 9.01
CA ARG A 644 28.66 34.25 8.67
C ARG A 644 29.50 33.99 9.92
N GLU A 645 30.11 32.81 9.97
CA GLU A 645 31.16 32.47 10.93
C GLU A 645 32.46 33.25 10.63
N ALA A 646 33.43 33.15 11.54
CA ALA A 646 34.73 33.78 11.35
C ALA A 646 35.41 33.29 10.06
N SER A 647 36.07 34.20 9.34
CA SER A 647 36.74 33.88 8.08
C SER A 647 37.79 32.79 8.28
N LYS A 648 37.71 31.76 7.45
CA LYS A 648 38.67 30.66 7.36
C LYS A 648 39.69 30.93 6.25
N LYS A 649 40.86 30.29 6.32
CA LYS A 649 41.96 30.52 5.35
C LYS A 649 41.78 29.66 4.10
N GLU A 650 41.11 28.53 4.27
CA GLU A 650 40.88 27.49 3.28
C GLU A 650 39.93 27.99 2.17
N LYS A 651 40.20 27.54 0.95
CA LYS A 651 39.51 27.93 -0.27
C LYS A 651 38.86 26.71 -0.92
N VAL A 652 37.61 26.88 -1.37
CA VAL A 652 36.86 25.82 -2.04
C VAL A 652 36.47 26.24 -3.45
N ALA A 653 36.73 25.38 -4.43
CA ALA A 653 36.22 25.52 -5.79
C ALA A 653 34.99 24.64 -5.99
N ILE A 654 33.93 25.19 -6.58
CA ILE A 654 32.74 24.45 -6.98
C ILE A 654 32.58 24.57 -8.49
N ILE A 655 32.41 23.44 -9.18
CA ILE A 655 32.21 23.40 -10.64
C ILE A 655 30.72 23.24 -10.91
N GLY A 656 30.09 24.27 -11.48
CA GLY A 656 28.66 24.32 -11.79
C GLY A 656 27.84 25.15 -10.79
N SER A 657 27.01 26.06 -11.31
CA SER A 657 26.13 26.91 -10.48
C SER A 657 24.68 26.42 -10.41
N GLY A 658 24.45 25.13 -10.63
CA GLY A 658 23.13 24.50 -10.46
C GLY A 658 22.69 24.39 -8.99
N PRO A 659 21.53 23.75 -8.71
CA PRO A 659 20.97 23.64 -7.36
C PRO A 659 21.95 23.07 -6.32
N ALA A 660 22.70 22.03 -6.68
CA ALA A 660 23.71 21.41 -5.81
C ALA A 660 24.86 22.36 -5.48
N GLY A 661 25.44 23.01 -6.51
CA GLY A 661 26.57 23.92 -6.35
C GLY A 661 26.21 25.19 -5.57
N LEU A 662 25.04 25.79 -5.85
CA LEU A 662 24.52 26.93 -5.10
C LEU A 662 24.28 26.60 -3.62
N THR A 663 23.68 25.43 -3.35
CA THR A 663 23.41 24.98 -1.98
C THR A 663 24.70 24.74 -1.21
N ALA A 664 25.66 24.01 -1.80
CA ALA A 664 26.94 23.76 -1.17
C ALA A 664 27.71 25.06 -0.91
N GLY A 665 27.70 25.97 -1.90
CA GLY A 665 28.34 27.27 -1.79
C GLY A 665 27.78 28.11 -0.65
N TYR A 666 26.44 28.15 -0.50
CA TYR A 666 25.80 28.85 0.61
C TYR A 666 26.27 28.34 1.97
N TYR A 667 26.19 27.03 2.22
CA TYR A 667 26.56 26.46 3.52
C TYR A 667 28.05 26.64 3.85
N LEU A 668 28.94 26.48 2.86
CA LEU A 668 30.37 26.72 3.04
C LEU A 668 30.68 28.21 3.27
N GLY A 669 29.99 29.11 2.57
CA GLY A 669 30.15 30.56 2.73
C GLY A 669 29.70 31.05 4.12
N VAL A 670 28.58 30.52 4.62
CA VAL A 670 28.09 30.74 5.99
C VAL A 670 29.12 30.26 7.02
N LYS A 671 29.79 29.13 6.78
CA LYS A 671 30.88 28.60 7.63
C LYS A 671 32.21 29.38 7.53
N GLY A 672 32.23 30.49 6.80
CA GLY A 672 33.38 31.40 6.73
C GLY A 672 34.45 31.04 5.68
N TYR A 673 34.22 30.01 4.85
CA TYR A 673 35.16 29.64 3.78
C TYR A 673 35.14 30.63 2.61
N THR A 674 36.27 30.72 1.90
CA THR A 674 36.33 31.44 0.63
C THR A 674 35.90 30.48 -0.49
N VAL A 675 34.68 30.65 -1.00
CA VAL A 675 34.11 29.76 -2.02
C VAL A 675 34.08 30.46 -3.37
N THR A 676 34.58 29.79 -4.42
CA THR A 676 34.42 30.24 -5.82
C THR A 676 33.64 29.20 -6.62
N ILE A 677 32.51 29.59 -7.18
CA ILE A 677 31.71 28.78 -8.12
C ILE A 677 32.09 29.16 -9.55
N PHE A 678 32.50 28.16 -10.33
CA PHE A 678 32.82 28.28 -11.75
C PHE A 678 31.62 27.86 -12.58
N GLU A 679 31.16 28.77 -13.45
CA GLU A 679 30.01 28.56 -14.32
C GLU A 679 30.41 28.79 -15.77
N SER A 680 30.11 27.80 -16.61
CA SER A 680 30.39 27.83 -18.04
C SER A 680 29.54 28.85 -18.79
N LEU A 681 28.31 29.07 -18.32
CA LEU A 681 27.33 29.97 -18.93
C LEU A 681 27.51 31.43 -18.47
N PRO A 682 26.91 32.40 -19.19
CA PRO A 682 26.93 33.81 -18.78
C PRO A 682 26.01 34.12 -17.60
N VAL A 683 25.18 33.17 -17.16
CA VAL A 683 24.17 33.33 -16.09
C VAL A 683 24.41 32.33 -14.96
N ILE A 684 24.02 32.70 -13.74
CA ILE A 684 24.10 31.85 -12.54
C ILE A 684 22.80 31.06 -12.39
N GLY A 685 22.88 29.79 -11.99
CA GLY A 685 21.72 28.95 -11.70
C GLY A 685 21.71 27.61 -12.43
N GLY A 686 22.62 27.42 -13.39
CA GLY A 686 22.66 26.22 -14.24
C GLY A 686 21.27 25.89 -14.81
N ALA A 687 20.84 24.65 -14.60
CA ALA A 687 19.51 24.16 -15.01
C ALA A 687 18.33 25.04 -14.57
N LEU A 688 18.40 25.70 -13.39
CA LEU A 688 17.34 26.60 -12.91
C LEU A 688 17.19 27.84 -13.80
N ALA A 689 18.31 28.34 -14.31
CA ALA A 689 18.36 29.54 -15.15
C ALA A 689 18.15 29.23 -16.63
N THR A 690 18.27 27.97 -17.06
CA THR A 690 18.26 27.59 -18.48
C THR A 690 17.13 26.67 -18.89
N TYR A 691 16.77 25.68 -18.08
CA TYR A 691 15.86 24.62 -18.51
C TYR A 691 14.45 24.80 -17.97
N ILE A 692 14.28 25.55 -16.88
CA ILE A 692 12.97 25.84 -16.33
C ILE A 692 12.40 27.11 -17.01
N PRO A 693 11.24 27.03 -17.69
CA PRO A 693 10.65 28.17 -18.39
C PRO A 693 10.34 29.37 -17.50
N GLU A 694 10.31 30.57 -18.08
CA GLU A 694 9.99 31.83 -17.37
C GLU A 694 8.60 31.80 -16.72
N HIS A 695 7.62 31.13 -17.35
CA HIS A 695 6.26 31.03 -16.83
C HIS A 695 6.11 30.09 -15.61
N ARG A 696 7.17 29.32 -15.27
CA ARG A 696 7.23 28.45 -14.09
C ARG A 696 8.21 28.97 -13.03
N LEU A 697 9.38 29.42 -13.48
CA LEU A 697 10.39 30.03 -12.62
C LEU A 697 10.89 31.34 -13.24
N PRO A 698 10.30 32.47 -12.84
CA PRO A 698 10.75 33.76 -13.34
C PRO A 698 12.19 34.05 -12.93
N THR A 699 12.95 34.65 -13.84
CA THR A 699 14.38 34.93 -13.64
C THR A 699 14.62 35.88 -12.46
N ALA A 700 13.70 36.80 -12.21
CA ALA A 700 13.74 37.70 -11.05
C ALA A 700 13.65 36.94 -9.71
N ILE A 701 12.84 35.88 -9.63
CA ILE A 701 12.70 35.06 -8.42
C ILE A 701 13.98 34.27 -8.15
N LEU A 702 14.55 33.65 -9.19
CA LEU A 702 15.83 32.94 -9.06
C LEU A 702 16.95 33.89 -8.60
N ASN A 703 17.03 35.08 -9.20
CA ASN A 703 18.04 36.07 -8.83
C ASN A 703 17.88 36.55 -7.39
N TYR A 704 16.64 36.72 -6.90
CA TYR A 704 16.39 37.07 -5.50
C TYR A 704 17.03 36.06 -4.53
N ASP A 705 16.87 34.77 -4.79
CA ASP A 705 17.50 33.72 -3.97
C ASP A 705 19.04 33.68 -4.15
N ILE A 706 19.56 33.91 -5.37
CA ILE A 706 21.01 33.96 -5.66
C ILE A 706 21.71 35.13 -4.94
N GLU A 707 21.08 36.30 -4.84
CA GLU A 707 21.66 37.44 -4.12
C GLU A 707 21.91 37.10 -2.65
N ASN A 708 21.02 36.34 -2.00
CA ASN A 708 21.22 35.86 -0.64
C ASN A 708 22.45 34.92 -0.52
N ILE A 709 22.76 34.16 -1.59
CA ILE A 709 23.93 33.29 -1.64
C ILE A 709 25.21 34.12 -1.82
N LYS A 710 25.17 35.19 -2.61
CA LYS A 710 26.29 36.15 -2.71
C LYS A 710 26.57 36.82 -1.36
N GLU A 711 25.53 37.19 -0.61
CA GLU A 711 25.66 37.75 0.75
C GLU A 711 26.35 36.78 1.73
N ALA A 712 26.24 35.46 1.51
CA ALA A 712 26.98 34.44 2.26
C ALA A 712 28.50 34.43 1.96
N GLY A 713 28.99 35.27 1.04
CA GLY A 713 30.40 35.39 0.69
C GLY A 713 30.86 34.49 -0.46
N VAL A 714 29.92 33.96 -1.24
CA VAL A 714 30.21 33.11 -2.41
C VAL A 714 30.58 33.98 -3.61
N GLN A 715 31.70 33.65 -4.25
CA GLN A 715 32.17 34.31 -5.47
C GLN A 715 31.77 33.49 -6.70
N PHE A 716 31.43 34.17 -7.80
CA PHE A 716 31.05 33.53 -9.05
C PHE A 716 32.00 33.92 -10.17
N LYS A 717 32.42 32.93 -10.96
CA LYS A 717 33.16 33.11 -12.22
C LYS A 717 32.36 32.50 -13.36
N VAL A 718 31.56 33.35 -14.01
CA VAL A 718 30.76 33.00 -15.20
C VAL A 718 31.63 32.97 -16.47
N ASN A 719 31.11 32.41 -17.56
CA ASN A 719 31.85 32.21 -18.82
C ASN A 719 33.21 31.52 -18.62
N THR A 720 33.30 30.62 -17.65
CA THR A 720 34.54 29.92 -17.30
C THR A 720 34.31 28.42 -17.34
N THR A 721 34.72 27.79 -18.42
CA THR A 721 34.62 26.34 -18.62
C THR A 721 35.88 25.67 -18.06
N VAL A 722 35.72 24.86 -17.01
CA VAL A 722 36.82 24.02 -16.50
C VAL A 722 37.26 23.04 -17.59
N GLY A 723 38.56 22.73 -17.65
CA GLY A 723 39.16 21.92 -18.72
C GLY A 723 39.54 22.72 -19.97
N LYS A 724 38.90 23.87 -20.23
CA LYS A 724 39.19 24.75 -21.37
C LYS A 724 39.81 26.08 -20.96
N ASP A 725 39.11 26.86 -20.14
CA ASP A 725 39.53 28.21 -19.71
C ASP A 725 40.41 28.15 -18.45
N ILE A 726 40.19 27.14 -17.61
CA ILE A 726 41.04 26.80 -16.45
C ILE A 726 41.21 25.30 -16.36
N THR A 727 42.44 24.81 -16.23
CA THR A 727 42.69 23.37 -16.13
C THR A 727 42.25 22.82 -14.76
N PHE A 728 41.83 21.56 -14.72
CA PHE A 728 41.49 20.91 -13.45
C PHE A 728 42.68 20.89 -12.48
N GLN A 729 43.90 20.67 -12.99
CA GLN A 729 45.12 20.74 -12.19
C GLN A 729 45.32 22.14 -11.56
N LYS A 730 45.03 23.21 -12.31
CA LYS A 730 45.17 24.57 -11.76
C LYS A 730 44.20 24.82 -10.61
N LEU A 731 42.99 24.23 -10.65
CA LEU A 731 42.06 24.28 -9.52
C LEU A 731 42.65 23.55 -8.30
N ARG A 732 43.21 22.36 -8.50
CA ARG A 732 43.88 21.58 -7.44
C ARG A 732 45.05 22.32 -6.79
N ASP A 733 45.82 23.06 -7.57
CA ASP A 733 46.96 23.82 -7.05
C ASP A 733 46.55 25.09 -6.30
N THR A 734 45.31 25.57 -6.49
CA THR A 734 44.84 26.88 -6.00
C THR A 734 43.85 26.78 -4.84
N TYR A 735 43.09 25.69 -4.78
CA TYR A 735 42.00 25.47 -3.83
C TYR A 735 42.27 24.21 -3.00
N ASP A 736 41.93 24.28 -1.71
CA ASP A 736 42.18 23.20 -0.75
C ASP A 736 41.20 22.03 -0.92
N ALA A 737 40.02 22.30 -1.50
CA ALA A 737 39.04 21.28 -1.88
C ALA A 737 38.23 21.67 -3.12
N ILE A 738 37.71 20.66 -3.83
CA ILE A 738 36.91 20.82 -5.05
C ILE A 738 35.60 20.04 -4.92
N PHE A 739 34.49 20.67 -5.31
CA PHE A 739 33.19 20.03 -5.49
C PHE A 739 32.75 20.07 -6.94
N ILE A 740 32.48 18.91 -7.53
CA ILE A 740 31.98 18.76 -8.90
C ILE A 740 30.46 18.65 -8.87
N ALA A 741 29.76 19.67 -9.39
CA ALA A 741 28.30 19.82 -9.40
C ALA A 741 27.79 20.25 -10.79
N ALA A 742 28.42 19.75 -11.87
CA ALA A 742 28.20 20.17 -13.25
C ALA A 742 26.82 19.78 -13.86
N GLY A 743 26.01 19.04 -13.11
CA GLY A 743 24.67 18.61 -13.52
C GLY A 743 24.65 17.62 -14.70
N ALA A 744 23.45 17.26 -15.14
CA ALA A 744 23.21 16.57 -16.41
C ALA A 744 22.65 17.58 -17.41
N HIS A 745 23.34 17.78 -18.54
CA HIS A 745 23.01 18.85 -19.49
C HIS A 745 23.22 18.45 -20.95
N LYS A 746 23.51 17.17 -21.20
CA LYS A 746 23.69 16.61 -22.53
C LYS A 746 22.57 15.64 -22.83
N SER A 747 21.84 15.87 -23.91
CA SER A 747 20.71 15.03 -24.25
C SER A 747 21.12 13.70 -24.87
N ILE A 748 20.18 12.75 -24.85
CA ILE A 748 20.34 11.42 -25.43
C ILE A 748 19.70 11.41 -26.83
N SER A 749 20.40 10.80 -27.79
CA SER A 749 19.90 10.59 -29.15
C SER A 749 18.87 9.45 -29.21
N LEU A 750 17.82 9.61 -30.01
CA LEU A 750 16.79 8.60 -30.30
C LEU A 750 17.38 7.38 -31.02
N GLY A 751 18.43 7.56 -31.81
CA GLY A 751 19.06 6.50 -32.60
C GLY A 751 18.20 6.05 -33.78
N ILE A 752 17.42 6.96 -34.37
CA ILE A 752 16.52 6.69 -35.50
C ILE A 752 17.03 7.39 -36.77
N ALA A 753 16.59 6.91 -37.94
CA ALA A 753 17.00 7.48 -39.22
C ALA A 753 16.58 8.95 -39.37
N ASN A 754 17.49 9.77 -39.90
CA ASN A 754 17.34 11.22 -40.14
C ASN A 754 17.21 12.10 -38.89
N GLU A 755 17.80 11.69 -37.78
CA GLU A 755 17.81 12.47 -36.52
C GLU A 755 18.57 13.81 -36.65
N ASP A 756 19.56 13.91 -37.53
CA ASP A 756 20.32 15.15 -37.78
C ASP A 756 19.66 16.10 -38.80
N ALA A 757 18.38 15.87 -39.15
CA ALA A 757 17.67 16.65 -40.16
C ALA A 757 17.37 18.09 -39.70
N GLU A 758 17.29 19.02 -40.66
CA GLU A 758 16.89 20.40 -40.38
C GLU A 758 15.44 20.43 -39.84
N GLY A 759 15.25 21.02 -38.66
CA GLY A 759 13.96 21.05 -37.94
C GLY A 759 13.88 20.06 -36.77
N VAL A 760 14.89 19.21 -36.57
CA VAL A 760 15.03 18.40 -35.35
C VAL A 760 15.88 19.16 -34.35
N ILE A 761 15.37 19.37 -33.14
CA ILE A 761 15.96 20.22 -32.11
C ILE A 761 16.04 19.44 -30.79
N ASP A 762 17.12 19.67 -30.05
CA ASP A 762 17.26 19.17 -28.69
C ASP A 762 16.41 19.99 -27.69
N ALA A 763 15.70 19.32 -26.77
CA ALA A 763 14.85 19.99 -25.78
C ALA A 763 15.63 20.93 -24.84
N LEU A 764 16.81 20.54 -24.37
CA LEU A 764 17.59 21.36 -23.46
C LEU A 764 18.16 22.58 -24.16
N GLU A 765 18.64 22.42 -25.39
CA GLU A 765 19.07 23.53 -26.23
C GLU A 765 17.92 24.50 -26.52
N PHE A 766 16.75 23.97 -26.89
CA PHE A 766 15.54 24.75 -27.16
C PHE A 766 15.11 25.58 -25.95
N LEU A 767 15.00 24.94 -24.77
CA LEU A 767 14.61 25.62 -23.53
C LEU A 767 15.64 26.67 -23.12
N ARG A 768 16.93 26.30 -23.13
CA ARG A 768 18.04 27.22 -22.79
C ARG A 768 18.05 28.44 -23.69
N ASP A 769 18.01 28.24 -24.99
CA ASP A 769 18.16 29.34 -25.94
C ASP A 769 16.95 30.27 -25.88
N THR A 770 15.74 29.73 -25.73
CA THR A 770 14.52 30.54 -25.50
C THR A 770 14.63 31.34 -24.19
N LYS A 771 15.04 30.68 -23.09
CA LYS A 771 15.16 31.31 -21.77
C LYS A 771 16.24 32.41 -21.73
N LEU A 772 17.33 32.24 -22.47
CA LEU A 772 18.39 33.24 -22.62
C LEU A 772 18.06 34.35 -23.64
N GLY A 773 16.84 34.35 -24.21
CA GLY A 773 16.38 35.37 -25.15
C GLY A 773 17.04 35.27 -26.53
N LYS A 774 17.61 34.11 -26.89
CA LYS A 774 18.08 33.86 -28.25
C LYS A 774 16.89 33.53 -29.14
N ALA A 775 16.95 33.98 -30.40
CA ALA A 775 15.94 33.63 -31.38
C ALA A 775 16.03 32.14 -31.74
N VAL A 776 15.00 31.37 -31.40
CA VAL A 776 14.86 29.96 -31.78
C VAL A 776 13.90 29.89 -32.96
N LYS A 777 14.28 29.15 -34.01
CA LYS A 777 13.42 28.93 -35.18
C LYS A 777 12.65 27.64 -35.01
N ILE A 778 11.33 27.75 -35.00
CA ILE A 778 10.40 26.62 -35.07
C ILE A 778 9.43 26.84 -36.23
N GLY A 779 8.72 25.79 -36.64
CA GLY A 779 7.62 25.86 -37.60
C GLY A 779 6.25 25.90 -36.93
N ALA A 780 5.21 25.77 -37.74
CA ALA A 780 3.81 25.86 -37.30
C ALA A 780 3.32 24.61 -36.57
N ARG A 781 3.90 23.44 -36.87
CA ARG A 781 3.48 22.14 -36.33
C ARG A 781 4.65 21.47 -35.61
N VAL A 782 4.67 21.62 -34.29
CA VAL A 782 5.77 21.13 -33.44
C VAL A 782 5.40 19.78 -32.83
N GLY A 783 6.23 18.77 -33.07
CA GLY A 783 6.20 17.51 -32.32
C GLY A 783 7.18 17.53 -31.15
N VAL A 784 6.83 16.93 -30.01
CA VAL A 784 7.73 16.72 -28.88
C VAL A 784 7.76 15.24 -28.51
N ILE A 785 8.93 14.61 -28.52
CA ILE A 785 9.07 13.20 -28.11
C ILE A 785 9.51 13.14 -26.65
N GLY A 786 8.66 12.57 -25.78
CA GLY A 786 8.98 12.41 -24.37
C GLY A 786 7.73 12.47 -23.49
N GLY A 787 7.92 12.31 -22.18
CA GLY A 787 6.85 12.45 -21.19
C GLY A 787 7.32 13.00 -19.84
N GLY A 788 8.59 13.42 -19.74
CA GLY A 788 9.10 14.08 -18.53
C GLY A 788 8.83 15.58 -18.53
N ASN A 789 9.20 16.26 -17.44
CA ASN A 789 9.01 17.71 -17.30
C ASN A 789 9.63 18.50 -18.47
N ALA A 790 10.83 18.13 -18.94
CA ALA A 790 11.45 18.79 -20.10
C ALA A 790 10.59 18.71 -21.39
N ALA A 791 9.84 17.61 -21.58
CA ALA A 791 8.95 17.46 -22.74
C ALA A 791 7.72 18.36 -22.60
N VAL A 792 7.11 18.39 -21.42
CA VAL A 792 5.96 19.24 -21.10
C VAL A 792 6.35 20.73 -21.17
N ASP A 793 7.46 21.10 -20.57
CA ASP A 793 8.02 22.46 -20.62
C ASP A 793 8.32 22.88 -22.07
N SER A 794 8.94 22.01 -22.87
CA SER A 794 9.22 22.29 -24.29
C SER A 794 7.94 22.49 -25.10
N ALA A 795 6.93 21.66 -24.88
CA ALA A 795 5.66 21.77 -25.58
C ALA A 795 4.94 23.09 -25.26
N ARG A 796 4.89 23.45 -23.98
CA ARG A 796 4.26 24.70 -23.50
C ARG A 796 5.03 25.94 -23.95
N VAL A 797 6.37 25.88 -23.97
CA VAL A 797 7.21 26.97 -24.50
C VAL A 797 7.01 27.12 -26.01
N ALA A 798 6.98 26.01 -26.77
CA ALA A 798 6.77 26.05 -28.21
C ALA A 798 5.41 26.69 -28.57
N LEU A 799 4.34 26.33 -27.85
CA LEU A 799 3.00 26.90 -28.07
C LEU A 799 2.94 28.42 -27.88
N ARG A 800 3.83 28.98 -27.06
CA ARG A 800 3.91 30.43 -26.77
C ARG A 800 4.73 31.22 -27.80
N LEU A 801 5.39 30.53 -28.73
CA LEU A 801 6.18 31.19 -29.77
C LEU A 801 5.26 31.59 -30.94
N PRO A 802 5.42 32.80 -31.50
CA PRO A 802 4.50 33.35 -32.52
C PRO A 802 4.31 32.49 -33.77
N GLU A 803 5.32 31.71 -34.13
CA GLU A 803 5.33 30.87 -35.32
C GLU A 803 4.58 29.54 -35.15
N CYS A 804 4.26 29.14 -33.92
CA CYS A 804 3.61 27.87 -33.60
C CYS A 804 2.09 27.97 -33.69
N GLU A 805 1.46 27.05 -34.41
CA GLU A 805 0.00 26.92 -34.48
C GLU A 805 -0.49 25.70 -33.69
N GLU A 806 0.29 24.61 -33.69
CA GLU A 806 -0.09 23.33 -33.09
C GLU A 806 1.14 22.63 -32.47
N VAL A 807 0.94 22.04 -31.29
CA VAL A 807 1.95 21.22 -30.61
C VAL A 807 1.40 19.83 -30.30
N THR A 808 2.18 18.80 -30.60
CA THR A 808 1.84 17.39 -30.31
C THR A 808 2.94 16.70 -29.49
N ILE A 809 2.60 16.17 -28.33
CA ILE A 809 3.47 15.30 -27.52
C ILE A 809 3.28 13.84 -27.94
N LEU A 810 4.37 13.15 -28.28
CA LEU A 810 4.42 11.73 -28.60
C LEU A 810 5.01 10.96 -27.41
N TYR A 811 4.18 10.17 -26.71
CA TYR A 811 4.59 9.39 -25.55
C TYR A 811 4.31 7.90 -25.71
N ARG A 812 5.34 7.08 -25.48
CA ARG A 812 5.29 5.62 -25.71
C ARG A 812 4.46 4.81 -24.70
N ARG A 813 3.94 5.44 -23.65
CA ARG A 813 3.10 4.81 -22.61
C ARG A 813 1.78 5.60 -22.43
N THR A 814 0.96 5.24 -21.45
CA THR A 814 -0.26 5.99 -21.13
C THR A 814 0.03 7.18 -20.23
N ARG A 815 -0.96 8.06 -20.02
CA ARG A 815 -0.86 9.20 -19.10
C ARG A 815 -0.41 8.78 -17.70
N LYS A 816 -0.90 7.64 -17.21
CA LYS A 816 -0.59 7.11 -15.87
C LYS A 816 0.91 6.85 -15.65
N GLU A 817 1.65 6.49 -16.70
CA GLU A 817 3.10 6.26 -16.59
C GLU A 817 3.94 7.49 -16.95
N MET A 818 3.33 8.66 -17.18
CA MET A 818 4.02 9.90 -17.57
C MET A 818 4.82 10.46 -16.38
N PRO A 819 6.15 10.67 -16.51
CA PRO A 819 6.97 11.17 -15.39
C PRO A 819 6.81 12.66 -15.06
N ALA A 820 6.21 13.46 -15.95
CA ALA A 820 5.96 14.87 -15.70
C ALA A 820 5.03 15.06 -14.49
N PHE A 821 5.14 16.20 -13.80
CA PHE A 821 4.21 16.53 -12.73
C PHE A 821 2.78 16.60 -13.28
N GLU A 822 1.83 16.05 -12.53
CA GLU A 822 0.44 15.90 -12.97
C GLU A 822 -0.18 17.26 -13.31
N GLU A 823 0.09 18.28 -12.48
CA GLU A 823 -0.36 19.67 -12.68
C GLU A 823 0.10 20.23 -14.05
N GLU A 824 1.32 19.88 -14.47
CA GLU A 824 1.93 20.39 -15.71
C GLU A 824 1.40 19.64 -16.94
N ALA A 825 1.16 18.33 -16.80
CA ALA A 825 0.50 17.54 -17.83
C ALA A 825 -0.96 17.99 -18.03
N GLU A 826 -1.66 18.36 -16.97
CA GLU A 826 -3.01 18.95 -17.04
C GLU A 826 -3.00 20.30 -17.71
N ALA A 827 -2.07 21.18 -17.35
CA ALA A 827 -1.91 22.48 -17.99
C ALA A 827 -1.70 22.35 -19.52
N CYS A 828 -0.97 21.34 -19.99
CA CYS A 828 -0.85 21.06 -21.43
C CYS A 828 -2.21 20.76 -22.09
N ILE A 829 -3.05 19.95 -21.43
CA ILE A 829 -4.38 19.60 -21.96
C ILE A 829 -5.28 20.84 -21.99
N GLU A 830 -5.27 21.64 -20.92
CA GLU A 830 -6.02 22.91 -20.86
C GLU A 830 -5.58 23.90 -21.93
N GLU A 831 -4.28 23.95 -22.23
CA GLU A 831 -3.66 24.77 -23.28
C GLU A 831 -3.85 24.17 -24.69
N GLN A 832 -4.61 23.08 -24.84
CA GLN A 832 -4.92 22.40 -26.11
C GLN A 832 -3.70 21.79 -26.82
N ILE A 833 -2.70 21.34 -26.06
CA ILE A 833 -1.57 20.56 -26.60
C ILE A 833 -2.02 19.12 -26.84
N ASN A 834 -1.84 18.64 -28.07
CA ASN A 834 -2.25 17.30 -28.46
C ASN A 834 -1.34 16.25 -27.81
N MET A 835 -1.90 15.25 -27.13
CA MET A 835 -1.13 14.17 -26.50
C MET A 835 -1.42 12.82 -27.16
N HIS A 836 -0.44 12.30 -27.91
CA HIS A 836 -0.48 10.96 -28.48
C HIS A 836 0.21 9.97 -27.54
N PHE A 837 -0.60 9.34 -26.68
CA PHE A 837 -0.17 8.22 -25.86
C PHE A 837 0.04 6.95 -26.68
N LEU A 838 0.73 5.97 -26.09
CA LEU A 838 1.04 4.68 -26.71
C LEU A 838 1.61 4.84 -28.13
N THR A 839 2.48 5.82 -28.31
CA THR A 839 3.04 6.20 -29.61
C THR A 839 4.55 6.34 -29.49
N ALA A 840 5.30 5.60 -30.31
CA ALA A 840 6.77 5.69 -30.35
C ALA A 840 7.27 6.04 -31.76
N PRO A 841 8.28 6.91 -31.89
CA PRO A 841 8.86 7.26 -33.19
C PRO A 841 9.64 6.07 -33.77
N LYS A 842 9.44 5.79 -35.06
CA LYS A 842 10.17 4.75 -35.81
C LYS A 842 11.27 5.36 -36.68
N ARG A 843 10.95 6.45 -37.41
CA ARG A 843 11.91 7.20 -38.24
C ARG A 843 11.42 8.62 -38.53
N ILE A 844 12.35 9.51 -38.82
CA ILE A 844 12.06 10.89 -39.21
C ILE A 844 11.91 10.97 -40.74
N LEU A 845 10.83 11.60 -41.20
CA LEU A 845 10.53 11.81 -42.62
C LEU A 845 11.06 13.16 -43.06
N THR A 846 11.84 13.18 -44.14
CA THR A 846 12.45 14.40 -44.67
C THR A 846 12.15 14.60 -46.15
N ARG A 847 12.11 15.87 -46.57
CA ARG A 847 12.12 16.28 -47.98
C ARG A 847 13.19 17.35 -48.14
N ASN A 848 14.15 17.12 -49.04
CA ASN A 848 15.31 18.00 -49.26
C ASN A 848 16.14 18.28 -47.98
N GLY A 849 16.25 17.28 -47.09
CA GLY A 849 17.00 17.41 -45.83
C GLY A 849 16.24 18.11 -44.69
N LYS A 850 15.04 18.63 -44.95
CA LYS A 850 14.17 19.25 -43.95
C LYS A 850 13.09 18.30 -43.47
N LEU A 851 12.80 18.33 -42.17
CA LEU A 851 11.72 17.59 -41.53
C LEU A 851 10.35 17.91 -42.16
N THR A 852 9.57 16.86 -42.44
CA THR A 852 8.17 16.97 -42.88
C THR A 852 7.19 16.15 -42.04
N GLY A 853 7.70 15.26 -41.18
CA GLY A 853 6.88 14.42 -40.31
C GLY A 853 7.69 13.34 -39.60
N VAL A 854 7.04 12.59 -38.72
CA VAL A 854 7.60 11.42 -38.05
C VAL A 854 6.69 10.22 -38.28
N GLU A 855 7.27 9.13 -38.77
CA GLU A 855 6.59 7.83 -38.81
C GLU A 855 6.65 7.21 -37.42
N CYS A 856 5.49 6.89 -36.86
CA CYS A 856 5.31 6.35 -35.52
C CYS A 856 4.71 4.95 -35.56
N LEU A 857 4.87 4.23 -34.45
CA LEU A 857 4.25 2.94 -34.17
C LEU A 857 3.28 3.07 -32.99
N ARG A 858 2.19 2.29 -33.00
CA ARG A 858 1.35 2.10 -31.81
C ARG A 858 2.04 1.16 -30.83
N MET A 859 1.83 1.42 -29.55
CA MET A 859 2.38 0.64 -28.44
C MET A 859 1.24 -0.03 -27.65
N GLN A 860 1.56 -1.13 -26.99
CA GLN A 860 0.74 -1.74 -25.93
C GLN A 860 1.57 -1.90 -24.65
N LEU A 861 0.91 -1.94 -23.49
CA LEU A 861 1.60 -2.10 -22.22
C LEU A 861 1.82 -3.59 -21.90
N GLY A 862 3.08 -3.97 -21.72
CA GLY A 862 3.52 -5.28 -21.24
C GLY A 862 3.61 -5.37 -19.72
N GLU A 863 4.54 -6.20 -19.24
CA GLU A 863 4.86 -6.33 -17.81
C GLU A 863 5.54 -5.08 -17.26
N VAL A 864 5.51 -4.92 -15.93
CA VAL A 864 6.19 -3.84 -15.21
C VAL A 864 7.72 -3.98 -15.37
N ASP A 865 8.42 -2.90 -15.68
CA ASP A 865 9.89 -2.84 -15.72
C ASP A 865 10.51 -2.52 -14.34
N GLU A 866 11.84 -2.52 -14.27
CA GLU A 866 12.61 -2.21 -13.06
C GLU A 866 12.31 -0.83 -12.46
N SER A 867 11.75 0.10 -13.26
CA SER A 867 11.34 1.42 -12.78
C SER A 867 9.91 1.45 -12.22
N GLY A 868 9.24 0.30 -12.12
CA GLY A 868 7.86 0.20 -11.65
C GLY A 868 6.82 0.60 -12.70
N ARG A 869 7.22 0.89 -13.95
CA ARG A 869 6.32 1.29 -15.04
C ARG A 869 6.11 0.16 -16.01
N ARG A 870 4.94 0.06 -16.64
CA ARG A 870 4.70 -0.99 -17.65
C ARG A 870 5.59 -0.78 -18.88
N ARG A 871 6.21 -1.86 -19.37
CA ARG A 871 7.06 -1.87 -20.56
C ARG A 871 6.22 -1.55 -21.80
N PRO A 872 6.59 -0.56 -22.61
CA PRO A 872 5.93 -0.32 -23.88
C PRO A 872 6.41 -1.35 -24.91
N ILE A 873 5.49 -2.10 -25.51
CA ILE A 873 5.75 -3.12 -26.53
C ILE A 873 5.19 -2.61 -27.86
N PRO A 874 5.98 -2.58 -28.95
CA PRO A 874 5.50 -2.13 -30.25
C PRO A 874 4.46 -3.11 -30.83
N ILE A 875 3.43 -2.55 -31.47
CA ILE A 875 2.47 -3.32 -32.28
C ILE A 875 2.98 -3.30 -33.72
N GLU A 876 3.59 -4.39 -34.17
CA GLU A 876 4.11 -4.51 -35.53
C GLU A 876 2.98 -4.33 -36.57
N GLY A 877 3.25 -3.57 -37.65
CA GLY A 877 2.26 -3.28 -38.70
C GLY A 877 1.27 -2.14 -38.38
N SER A 878 1.48 -1.42 -37.27
CA SER A 878 0.64 -0.29 -36.83
C SER A 878 1.19 1.09 -37.21
N GLU A 879 2.04 1.17 -38.23
CA GLU A 879 2.72 2.39 -38.63
C GLU A 879 1.73 3.48 -39.07
N PHE A 880 1.95 4.70 -38.61
CA PHE A 880 1.22 5.88 -39.06
C PHE A 880 2.14 7.11 -39.06
N THR A 881 1.78 8.14 -39.82
CA THR A 881 2.58 9.37 -39.93
C THR A 881 1.94 10.48 -39.13
N VAL A 882 2.75 11.22 -38.37
CA VAL A 882 2.37 12.50 -37.76
C VAL A 882 3.11 13.59 -38.53
N GLU A 883 2.38 14.50 -39.17
CA GLU A 883 2.98 15.58 -39.94
C GLU A 883 3.41 16.73 -39.03
N LEU A 884 4.67 17.13 -39.13
CA LEU A 884 5.27 18.19 -38.33
C LEU A 884 6.42 18.83 -39.11
N ASP A 885 6.71 20.10 -38.81
CA ASP A 885 7.80 20.87 -39.40
C ASP A 885 8.92 21.19 -38.39
N THR A 886 8.70 20.90 -37.11
CA THR A 886 9.70 20.91 -36.04
C THR A 886 9.51 19.71 -35.12
N LEU A 887 10.60 19.08 -34.69
CA LEU A 887 10.60 17.95 -33.76
C LEU A 887 11.56 18.24 -32.61
N ILE A 888 11.05 18.31 -31.39
CA ILE A 888 11.84 18.49 -30.17
C ILE A 888 12.04 17.13 -29.49
N ILE A 889 13.31 16.77 -29.25
CA ILE A 889 13.67 15.50 -28.63
C ILE A 889 13.89 15.70 -27.12
N ALA A 890 13.06 15.07 -26.29
CA ALA A 890 13.09 15.17 -24.83
C ALA A 890 13.17 13.78 -24.16
N ILE A 891 14.09 12.92 -24.63
CA ILE A 891 14.26 11.54 -24.16
C ILE A 891 15.44 11.38 -23.18
N SER A 892 15.35 12.08 -22.04
CA SER A 892 16.34 12.04 -20.94
C SER A 892 17.70 12.65 -21.30
N GLU A 893 18.57 12.73 -20.30
CA GLU A 893 19.77 13.55 -20.29
C GLU A 893 20.90 12.78 -19.57
N LYS A 894 22.14 13.15 -19.86
CA LYS A 894 23.34 12.61 -19.21
C LYS A 894 24.31 13.73 -18.84
N PRO A 895 25.20 13.51 -17.86
CA PRO A 895 26.28 14.44 -17.58
C PRO A 895 27.25 14.56 -18.76
N ASP A 896 27.72 15.79 -19.01
CA ASP A 896 28.91 16.03 -19.81
C ASP A 896 30.11 16.18 -18.87
N VAL A 897 30.99 15.18 -18.90
CA VAL A 897 32.21 15.12 -18.08
C VAL A 897 33.47 15.26 -18.93
N SER A 898 33.35 15.77 -20.18
CA SER A 898 34.49 15.98 -21.08
C SER A 898 35.58 16.87 -20.47
N PHE A 899 35.22 17.78 -19.56
CA PHE A 899 36.17 18.61 -18.83
C PHE A 899 37.09 17.84 -17.85
N LEU A 900 36.80 16.56 -17.61
CA LEU A 900 37.60 15.64 -16.79
C LEU A 900 38.40 14.65 -17.64
N GLU A 901 38.34 14.73 -18.97
CA GLU A 901 39.15 13.88 -19.84
C GLU A 901 40.65 14.05 -19.54
N GLY A 902 41.34 12.94 -19.29
CA GLY A 902 42.75 12.93 -18.93
C GLY A 902 43.06 13.22 -17.45
N VAL A 903 42.05 13.39 -16.60
CA VAL A 903 42.23 13.49 -15.14
C VAL A 903 42.29 12.09 -14.52
N GLU A 904 43.46 11.67 -14.04
CA GLU A 904 43.62 10.39 -13.35
C GLU A 904 42.92 10.40 -11.96
N GLY A 905 42.21 9.31 -11.62
CA GLY A 905 41.55 9.14 -10.32
C GLY A 905 40.05 9.44 -10.29
N ILE A 906 39.44 9.85 -11.41
CA ILE A 906 37.99 9.97 -11.54
C ILE A 906 37.46 8.81 -12.39
N GLU A 907 36.62 7.98 -11.78
CA GLU A 907 35.96 6.87 -12.45
C GLU A 907 34.55 7.26 -12.91
N LEU A 908 34.13 6.74 -14.07
CA LEU A 908 32.83 6.99 -14.65
C LEU A 908 32.01 5.69 -14.74
N THR A 909 30.71 5.79 -14.52
CA THR A 909 29.78 4.68 -14.74
C THR A 909 29.49 4.50 -16.23
N LYS A 910 28.81 3.40 -16.60
CA LYS A 910 28.27 3.19 -17.95
C LYS A 910 27.30 4.29 -18.43
N TRP A 911 26.75 5.08 -17.51
CA TRP A 911 25.82 6.18 -17.78
C TRP A 911 26.52 7.54 -17.89
N ASN A 912 27.86 7.56 -17.92
CA ASN A 912 28.67 8.78 -17.93
C ASN A 912 28.49 9.66 -16.67
N THR A 913 28.09 9.06 -15.55
CA THR A 913 28.05 9.70 -14.23
C THR A 913 29.34 9.44 -13.45
N ILE A 914 29.70 10.32 -12.52
CA ILE A 914 30.90 10.17 -11.68
C ILE A 914 30.65 9.13 -10.59
N VAL A 915 31.56 8.18 -10.43
CA VAL A 915 31.57 7.23 -9.31
C VAL A 915 32.08 7.94 -8.07
N VAL A 916 31.31 7.84 -6.98
CA VAL A 916 31.67 8.34 -5.66
C VAL A 916 31.39 7.28 -4.60
N ASP A 917 32.04 7.41 -3.45
CA ASP A 917 31.61 6.71 -2.26
C ASP A 917 30.20 7.21 -1.83
N PRO A 918 29.20 6.33 -1.64
CA PRO A 918 27.81 6.75 -1.42
C PRO A 918 27.55 7.44 -0.08
N GLU A 919 28.41 7.24 0.93
CA GLU A 919 28.29 7.86 2.26
C GLU A 919 29.03 9.19 2.34
N THR A 920 30.19 9.28 1.68
CA THR A 920 31.12 10.41 1.80
C THR A 920 31.17 11.31 0.58
N TYR A 921 30.58 10.89 -0.56
CA TYR A 921 30.59 11.62 -1.84
C TYR A 921 32.01 11.94 -2.37
N THR A 922 33.02 11.22 -1.85
CA THR A 922 34.41 11.37 -2.27
C THR A 922 34.63 10.66 -3.60
N THR A 923 35.47 11.25 -4.44
CA THR A 923 35.99 10.60 -5.66
C THR A 923 37.29 9.86 -5.34
N GLY A 924 37.92 9.23 -6.34
CA GLY A 924 39.25 8.63 -6.19
C GLY A 924 40.39 9.65 -5.99
N ILE A 925 40.11 10.96 -6.04
CA ILE A 925 41.09 12.02 -5.79
C ILE A 925 40.86 12.66 -4.42
N GLU A 926 41.90 12.68 -3.59
CA GLU A 926 41.87 13.31 -2.26
C GLU A 926 41.49 14.81 -2.35
N GLY A 927 40.49 15.20 -1.56
CA GLY A 927 39.96 16.57 -1.53
C GLY A 927 39.01 16.91 -2.69
N VAL A 928 38.60 15.93 -3.50
CA VAL A 928 37.64 16.11 -4.59
C VAL A 928 36.36 15.31 -4.32
N PHE A 929 35.25 16.02 -4.27
CA PHE A 929 33.91 15.49 -4.05
C PHE A 929 33.04 15.72 -5.29
N ALA A 930 32.03 14.88 -5.51
CA ALA A 930 31.06 15.07 -6.58
C ALA A 930 29.64 14.77 -6.10
N GLY A 931 28.63 15.46 -6.63
CA GLY A 931 27.25 15.32 -6.16
C GLY A 931 26.22 16.04 -7.00
N GLY A 932 24.94 15.71 -6.79
CA GLY A 932 23.84 16.10 -7.66
C GLY A 932 23.83 15.28 -8.95
N ASP A 933 23.24 15.82 -10.01
CA ASP A 933 22.91 15.07 -11.22
C ASP A 933 24.12 14.54 -12.00
N VAL A 934 25.32 15.08 -11.75
CA VAL A 934 26.58 14.54 -12.30
C VAL A 934 26.92 13.15 -11.74
N VAL A 935 26.39 12.80 -10.57
CA VAL A 935 26.55 11.49 -9.91
C VAL A 935 25.31 10.62 -10.11
N THR A 936 24.12 11.18 -9.87
CA THR A 936 22.86 10.40 -9.88
C THR A 936 22.22 10.26 -11.26
N GLY A 937 22.62 11.08 -12.23
CA GLY A 937 21.83 11.37 -13.42
C GLY A 937 20.73 12.40 -13.12
N PRO A 938 19.93 12.78 -14.15
CA PRO A 938 18.93 13.84 -14.05
C PRO A 938 17.93 13.59 -12.94
N ASN A 939 17.73 14.58 -12.07
CA ASN A 939 16.83 14.47 -10.92
C ASN A 939 16.08 15.79 -10.68
N VAL A 940 15.17 15.81 -9.71
CA VAL A 940 14.43 17.01 -9.34
C VAL A 940 15.23 17.89 -8.38
N VAL A 941 15.01 19.21 -8.47
CA VAL A 941 15.80 20.27 -7.83
C VAL A 941 16.14 19.99 -6.36
N ILE A 942 15.16 19.54 -5.57
CA ILE A 942 15.33 19.39 -4.12
C ILE A 942 16.34 18.29 -3.73
N TYR A 943 16.47 17.22 -4.52
CA TYR A 943 17.47 16.16 -4.26
C TYR A 943 18.89 16.63 -4.59
N ALA A 944 19.06 17.39 -5.68
CA ALA A 944 20.33 18.01 -6.01
C ALA A 944 20.79 19.00 -4.91
N MET A 945 19.86 19.80 -4.36
CA MET A 945 20.14 20.64 -3.19
C MET A 945 20.53 19.82 -1.96
N GLY A 946 19.83 18.70 -1.70
CA GLY A 946 20.16 17.76 -0.62
C GLY A 946 21.58 17.23 -0.71
N ALA A 947 22.01 16.80 -1.90
CA ALA A 947 23.40 16.39 -2.14
C ALA A 947 24.39 17.53 -1.86
N GLY A 948 24.09 18.75 -2.32
CA GLY A 948 24.90 19.94 -2.04
C GLY A 948 25.04 20.24 -0.54
N LYS A 949 23.97 20.07 0.24
CA LYS A 949 24.00 20.24 1.71
C LYS A 949 24.91 19.22 2.38
N VAL A 950 24.74 17.94 2.04
CA VAL A 950 25.56 16.85 2.61
C VAL A 950 27.04 17.02 2.24
N VAL A 951 27.34 17.33 0.98
CA VAL A 951 28.74 17.53 0.55
C VAL A 951 29.37 18.74 1.23
N ALA A 952 28.64 19.83 1.47
CA ALA A 952 29.16 20.97 2.22
C ALA A 952 29.52 20.62 3.68
N GLU A 953 28.73 19.79 4.34
CA GLU A 953 29.02 19.29 5.69
C GLU A 953 30.27 18.40 5.70
N LEU A 954 30.41 17.51 4.72
CA LEU A 954 31.56 16.60 4.60
C LEU A 954 32.85 17.33 4.21
N LEU A 955 32.76 18.32 3.33
CA LEU A 955 33.88 19.22 3.00
C LEU A 955 34.35 20.02 4.21
N ASP A 956 33.42 20.51 5.04
CA ASP A 956 33.79 21.19 6.29
C ASP A 956 34.55 20.27 7.24
N LYS A 957 34.17 18.99 7.35
CA LYS A 957 34.92 17.99 8.13
C LYS A 957 36.31 17.73 7.53
N TYR A 958 36.38 17.52 6.23
CA TYR A 958 37.63 17.30 5.50
C TYR A 958 38.63 18.46 5.72
N LEU A 959 38.19 19.70 5.53
CA LEU A 959 39.04 20.89 5.69
C LEU A 959 39.48 21.13 7.13
N GLN A 960 38.74 20.62 8.12
CA GLN A 960 39.13 20.65 9.53
C GLN A 960 40.06 19.48 9.93
N GLY A 961 40.40 18.58 9.01
CA GLY A 961 41.17 17.37 9.30
C GLY A 961 40.41 16.36 10.15
N LYS A 962 39.07 16.43 10.18
CA LYS A 962 38.19 15.48 10.87
C LYS A 962 37.87 14.30 9.93
N PRO A 963 37.50 13.13 10.48
CA PRO A 963 37.01 12.01 9.67
C PRO A 963 35.85 12.45 8.77
N VAL A 964 35.96 12.15 7.47
CA VAL A 964 34.92 12.40 6.47
C VAL A 964 33.88 11.29 6.60
N ALA A 965 33.02 11.42 7.59
CA ALA A 965 31.95 10.48 7.86
C ALA A 965 30.66 11.26 8.12
N ARG A 966 29.55 10.73 7.61
CA ARG A 966 28.23 11.31 7.86
C ARG A 966 27.78 10.97 9.28
N GLU A 967 27.25 11.98 9.96
CA GLU A 967 26.60 11.80 11.26
C GLU A 967 25.10 11.76 11.02
N TYR A 968 24.45 10.74 11.58
CA TYR A 968 23.02 10.52 11.44
C TYR A 968 22.36 10.78 12.78
N GLU A 969 21.72 11.93 12.88
CA GLU A 969 20.97 12.32 14.07
C GLU A 969 19.48 12.40 13.75
N VAL A 970 18.69 12.09 14.77
CA VAL A 970 17.24 12.23 14.70
C VAL A 970 16.91 13.72 14.64
N THR A 971 16.27 14.15 13.56
CA THR A 971 15.84 15.53 13.41
C THR A 971 14.68 15.85 14.35
N ARG A 972 14.68 17.05 14.94
CA ARG A 972 13.58 17.59 15.74
C ARG A 972 13.24 19.02 15.30
N PRO A 973 11.98 19.46 15.47
CA PRO A 973 11.60 20.84 15.24
C PRO A 973 12.47 21.79 16.07
N SER A 974 12.87 22.92 15.51
CA SER A 974 13.72 23.89 16.21
C SER A 974 12.99 24.75 17.22
N MET A 975 11.66 24.76 17.15
CA MET A 975 10.82 25.45 18.13
C MET A 975 9.46 24.77 18.24
N TYR A 976 8.87 24.87 19.43
CA TYR A 976 7.47 24.54 19.64
C TYR A 976 6.58 25.69 19.17
N VAL A 977 5.57 25.37 18.37
CA VAL A 977 4.49 26.29 17.99
C VAL A 977 3.20 25.70 18.50
N LYS A 978 2.46 26.44 19.34
CA LYS A 978 1.17 25.98 19.89
C LYS A 978 0.19 25.65 18.74
N PRO A 979 -0.45 24.47 18.72
CA PRO A 979 -1.50 24.18 17.76
C PRO A 979 -2.63 25.20 17.81
N VAL A 980 -3.22 25.48 16.65
CA VAL A 980 -4.46 26.25 16.55
C VAL A 980 -5.63 25.34 16.90
N GLU A 981 -6.61 25.87 17.64
CA GLU A 981 -7.88 25.18 17.89
C GLU A 981 -8.79 25.36 16.67
N LEU A 982 -9.45 24.28 16.25
CA LEU A 982 -10.40 24.25 15.13
C LEU A 982 -11.81 24.05 15.66
N THR A 983 -12.79 24.74 15.09
CA THR A 983 -14.21 24.45 15.33
C THR A 983 -14.65 23.21 14.54
N GLU A 984 -15.77 22.57 14.92
CA GLU A 984 -16.32 21.44 14.16
C GLU A 984 -16.65 21.83 12.71
N GLU A 985 -17.14 23.05 12.49
CA GLU A 985 -17.45 23.61 11.17
C GLU A 985 -16.17 23.75 10.32
N GLU A 986 -15.08 24.27 10.89
CA GLU A 986 -13.79 24.37 10.19
C GLU A 986 -13.22 22.99 9.80
N VAL A 987 -13.45 21.97 10.61
CA VAL A 987 -13.04 20.59 10.31
C VAL A 987 -13.88 19.98 9.19
N LEU A 988 -15.17 20.29 9.13
CA LEU A 988 -16.08 19.79 8.09
C LEU A 988 -15.87 20.49 6.74
N GLU A 989 -15.52 21.78 6.74
CA GLU A 989 -15.27 22.59 5.52
C GLU A 989 -13.79 22.60 5.08
N ALA A 990 -12.96 21.77 5.70
CA ALA A 990 -11.51 21.76 5.50
C ALA A 990 -11.10 21.07 4.19
N GLU A 991 -11.13 21.82 3.10
CA GLU A 991 -10.70 21.36 1.77
C GLU A 991 -9.34 21.95 1.36
N ARG A 992 -8.63 21.24 0.48
CA ARG A 992 -7.37 21.73 -0.09
C ARG A 992 -7.69 22.85 -1.10
N PRO A 993 -7.08 24.04 -1.00
CA PRO A 993 -7.34 25.11 -1.95
C PRO A 993 -6.75 24.74 -3.32
N GLU A 994 -7.48 25.09 -4.38
CA GLU A 994 -6.98 25.03 -5.74
C GLU A 994 -6.00 26.17 -6.00
N MET A 995 -4.91 25.89 -6.74
CA MET A 995 -3.96 26.92 -7.11
C MET A 995 -4.61 27.87 -8.12
N SER A 996 -4.72 29.14 -7.77
CA SER A 996 -5.14 30.16 -8.72
C SER A 996 -4.14 30.27 -9.87
N CYS A 997 -4.62 30.14 -11.10
CA CYS A 997 -3.80 30.21 -12.30
C CYS A 997 -4.34 31.25 -13.28
N ARG A 998 -3.47 31.82 -14.11
CA ARG A 998 -3.88 32.74 -15.18
C ARG A 998 -4.88 32.10 -16.14
N PRO A 999 -5.76 32.84 -16.82
CA PRO A 999 -6.63 32.28 -17.85
C PRO A 999 -5.82 31.70 -19.02
N VAL A 1000 -6.25 30.57 -19.59
CA VAL A 1000 -5.55 29.88 -20.71
C VAL A 1000 -5.20 30.84 -21.86
N LYS A 1001 -6.11 31.76 -22.21
CA LYS A 1001 -5.91 32.77 -23.27
C LYS A 1001 -4.70 33.69 -23.03
N GLU A 1002 -4.35 33.94 -21.77
CA GLU A 1002 -3.16 34.70 -21.39
C GLU A 1002 -1.92 33.81 -21.30
N ARG A 1003 -2.09 32.56 -20.84
CA ARG A 1003 -1.00 31.58 -20.73
C ARG A 1003 -0.34 31.31 -22.07
N VAL A 1004 -1.13 31.06 -23.12
CA VAL A 1004 -0.61 30.69 -24.45
C VAL A 1004 0.02 31.86 -25.22
N CYS A 1005 -0.24 33.10 -24.82
CA CYS A 1005 0.25 34.31 -25.48
C CYS A 1005 1.37 35.03 -24.72
N SER A 1006 1.83 34.49 -23.59
CA SER A 1006 2.83 35.14 -22.75
C SER A 1006 3.73 34.15 -22.02
N PHE A 1007 4.89 34.64 -21.60
CA PHE A 1007 5.81 33.94 -20.71
C PHE A 1007 5.66 34.35 -19.25
N GLU A 1008 4.57 35.06 -18.90
CA GLU A 1008 4.28 35.44 -17.52
C GLU A 1008 4.02 34.22 -16.64
N GLU A 1009 4.34 34.34 -15.35
CA GLU A 1009 4.13 33.28 -14.37
C GLU A 1009 2.66 32.83 -14.35
N VAL A 1010 2.42 31.51 -14.51
CA VAL A 1010 1.08 30.94 -14.67
C VAL A 1010 0.35 30.83 -13.34
N ASP A 1011 1.00 30.20 -12.37
CA ASP A 1011 0.46 30.04 -11.02
C ASP A 1011 0.57 31.38 -10.28
N LEU A 1012 -0.48 31.80 -9.58
CA LEU A 1012 -0.58 33.10 -8.92
C LEU A 1012 -0.37 33.03 -7.39
N GLY A 1013 -0.26 31.82 -6.84
CA GLY A 1013 -0.15 31.61 -5.39
C GLY A 1013 -1.51 31.62 -4.69
N LEU A 1014 -1.48 31.39 -3.38
CA LEU A 1014 -2.67 31.45 -2.51
C LEU A 1014 -2.88 32.87 -1.97
N SER A 1015 -4.13 33.27 -1.79
CA SER A 1015 -4.47 34.41 -0.96
C SER A 1015 -4.12 34.13 0.52
N GLU A 1016 -4.08 35.19 1.33
CA GLU A 1016 -3.83 35.05 2.77
C GLU A 1016 -4.88 34.18 3.46
N GLU A 1017 -6.16 34.36 3.11
CA GLU A 1017 -7.26 33.59 3.68
C GLU A 1017 -7.15 32.09 3.32
N GLU A 1018 -6.90 31.77 2.05
CA GLU A 1018 -6.69 30.40 1.59
C GLU A 1018 -5.45 29.77 2.26
N ALA A 1019 -4.35 30.50 2.37
CA ALA A 1019 -3.12 30.01 2.99
C ALA A 1019 -3.31 29.73 4.48
N VAL A 1020 -4.03 30.59 5.21
CA VAL A 1020 -4.35 30.36 6.63
C VAL A 1020 -5.30 29.17 6.78
N LYS A 1021 -6.37 29.09 5.99
CA LYS A 1021 -7.32 27.95 6.03
C LYS A 1021 -6.63 26.62 5.74
N GLU A 1022 -5.76 26.59 4.73
CA GLU A 1022 -4.99 25.40 4.39
C GLU A 1022 -3.96 25.02 5.46
N ALA A 1023 -3.28 26.01 6.05
CA ALA A 1023 -2.32 25.76 7.12
C ALA A 1023 -2.99 25.17 8.39
N ARG A 1024 -4.23 25.57 8.67
CA ARG A 1024 -5.06 25.07 9.79
C ARG A 1024 -5.42 23.59 9.66
N ARG A 1025 -5.41 23.01 8.45
CA ARG A 1025 -5.65 21.55 8.22
C ARG A 1025 -4.51 20.64 8.68
N CYS A 1026 -3.35 21.19 9.03
CA CYS A 1026 -2.17 20.41 9.40
C CYS A 1026 -2.37 19.62 10.70
N LEU A 1027 -2.17 18.29 10.66
CA LEU A 1027 -2.33 17.39 11.82
C LEU A 1027 -1.22 17.49 12.88
N ARG A 1028 -0.19 18.32 12.69
CA ARG A 1028 0.92 18.48 13.65
C ARG A 1028 1.57 17.17 14.10
N CYS A 1029 1.92 16.33 13.13
CA CYS A 1029 2.60 15.04 13.39
C CYS A 1029 3.91 15.18 14.17
N ASP A 1030 4.54 16.37 14.17
CA ASP A 1030 5.70 16.71 14.99
C ASP A 1030 5.44 16.60 16.50
N LEU A 1031 4.18 16.79 16.92
CA LEU A 1031 3.77 16.75 18.32
C LEU A 1031 3.43 15.34 18.82
N GLU A 1032 3.39 14.32 17.95
CA GLU A 1032 3.14 12.93 18.35
C GLU A 1032 4.37 12.28 19.01
N THR A 1033 5.55 12.86 18.81
CA THR A 1033 6.80 12.42 19.44
C THR A 1033 6.74 12.57 20.96
N GLU A 1034 7.54 11.82 21.72
CA GLU A 1034 7.64 11.94 23.18
C GLU A 1034 8.00 13.38 23.59
N GLU A 1035 8.97 13.98 22.90
CA GLU A 1035 9.37 15.37 23.11
C GLU A 1035 8.23 16.35 22.79
N GLY A 1036 7.54 16.15 21.66
CA GLY A 1036 6.39 16.95 21.26
C GLY A 1036 5.26 16.92 22.29
N ARG A 1037 4.92 15.73 22.80
CA ARG A 1037 3.90 15.56 23.86
C ARG A 1037 4.29 16.28 25.15
N LYS A 1038 5.54 16.18 25.59
CA LYS A 1038 6.04 16.94 26.75
C LYS A 1038 5.95 18.45 26.56
N GLN A 1039 6.24 18.96 25.35
CA GLN A 1039 6.09 20.38 25.04
C GLN A 1039 4.63 20.83 25.08
N VAL A 1040 3.68 19.97 24.66
CA VAL A 1040 2.25 20.25 24.78
C VAL A 1040 1.82 20.31 26.25
N GLU A 1041 2.26 19.35 27.07
CA GLU A 1041 1.98 19.32 28.52
C GLU A 1041 2.54 20.58 29.23
N LEU A 1042 3.82 20.90 29.02
CA LEU A 1042 4.46 22.09 29.61
C LEU A 1042 3.83 23.40 29.10
N GLY A 1043 3.46 23.45 27.82
CA GLY A 1043 2.78 24.60 27.22
C GLY A 1043 1.34 24.79 27.72
N ALA A 1044 0.71 23.74 28.25
CA ALA A 1044 -0.60 23.81 28.90
C ALA A 1044 -0.52 24.37 30.33
N GLU A 1045 0.57 24.12 31.06
CA GLU A 1045 0.78 24.62 32.43
C GLU A 1045 1.02 26.15 32.51
N VAL A 1046 1.43 26.80 31.41
CA VAL A 1046 1.67 28.26 31.38
C VAL A 1046 0.36 29.08 31.27
N ASN A 1047 -0.80 28.42 31.16
CA ASN A 1047 -2.12 29.05 30.98
C ASN A 1047 -3.15 28.71 32.07
N THR A 1048 -2.76 28.17 33.22
CA THR A 1048 -3.65 27.97 34.39
C THR A 1048 -3.42 28.99 35.50
#